data_AF-A0A7I7NHE7-F1
#
_entry.id   AF-A0A7I7NHE7-F1
#
_cell.length_a   1.000
_cell.length_b   1.000
_cell.length_c   1.000
_cell.angle_alpha   90.00
_cell.angle_beta   90.00
_cell.angle_gamma   90.00
#
_symmetry.space_group_name_H-M   'P 1'
#
loop_
_entity.id
_entity.type
_entity.pdbx_description
1 polymer ?
#
loop_
_entity_poly.entity_id
_entity_poly.type
_entity_poly.pdbx_seq_one_letter_code
_entity_poly.pdbx_strand_id
1 'polypeptide(L)'
;MPSLDNTADEKPAIDPILLKVLDAVPFRLSTEDGIDAVRQRLRDLPRRSVHPELRVEDRSIDGPAGAIGIRIYWPPTDSGRTKPPVLLYFHGGGFVMGDLDTHDGSARQHAVGADALVVSVDYRLAPEHPYPAAIEDAWAATLWVAQHGREMGADPTRLAVAGDSAGGTIAAVIAQRARDCAGPPIAYQLLWYPSTMWDQSLPSFTENATALILDTKAIAAFSRWYAGEIDLSDPPAGMAPGRAGNLADLPPAYIGVAGHDPLRDDGIRYGELLAAAGVPVELHNAETMVHGYVGYAGVVPAATAALDRGLAALRAALHGQRHGAYGVPMTDQPTARPGIDPVLKTLLDTFPLTFTAADGVEVARARLRQLKPPPEMLPDLRVEERTVGHGELTDIPVRIYWPPSPADTGVPVVVFYHGGGWSLGDLDTHDPVARAHAVGAEAIVVSVDYRLAPEHPYPAGIEDSWAALRWVGENAAELGGDPNRIAVAGDSAGGNIAAVMTLLARDTGGPELAFQLLWYPSVTGDLSLPSFTENANAPILDRDVIDAFLGWYVPGIDITDDPATLPATLCPINAADLSGLPPAFIGTAEHDPLRDDGARYAELLGAAGVPAELSNEPSMVHGYVNFALVVPAAAEATNRGLAALRKALHS
;
A
#
# COMPACT_ATOMS: atom_id res chain seq x y z
N MET A 1 -16.45 -43.35 -6.61
CA MET A 1 -15.37 -42.37 -6.47
C MET A 1 -15.51 -41.38 -7.61
N PRO A 2 -16.05 -40.18 -7.36
CA PRO A 2 -15.99 -39.12 -8.34
C PRO A 2 -14.61 -38.48 -8.31
N SER A 3 -14.12 -38.20 -9.51
CA SER A 3 -12.88 -37.50 -9.85
C SER A 3 -12.74 -36.19 -9.07
N LEU A 4 -11.61 -35.99 -8.39
CA LEU A 4 -11.17 -34.68 -7.92
C LEU A 4 -10.77 -33.86 -9.15
N ASP A 5 -11.55 -32.84 -9.47
CA ASP A 5 -11.14 -31.79 -10.40
C ASP A 5 -9.95 -31.04 -9.79
N ASN A 6 -8.79 -31.15 -10.45
CA ASN A 6 -7.70 -30.20 -10.32
C ASN A 6 -8.10 -28.91 -11.05
N THR A 7 -8.68 -27.94 -10.34
CA THR A 7 -8.52 -26.54 -10.73
C THR A 7 -7.34 -26.00 -9.93
N ALA A 8 -6.13 -26.30 -10.41
CA ALA A 8 -4.95 -25.58 -9.99
C ALA A 8 -5.13 -24.11 -10.41
N ASP A 9 -4.82 -23.17 -9.52
CA ASP A 9 -4.77 -21.74 -9.81
C ASP A 9 -3.99 -21.50 -11.11
N GLU A 10 -4.69 -21.05 -12.16
CA GLU A 10 -4.05 -20.73 -13.43
C GLU A 10 -3.20 -19.48 -13.25
N LYS A 11 -1.88 -19.62 -13.47
CA LYS A 11 -0.94 -18.49 -13.52
C LYS A 11 -1.51 -17.38 -14.42
N PRO A 12 -1.65 -16.14 -13.93
CA PRO A 12 -2.15 -15.02 -14.74
C PRO A 12 -1.36 -14.89 -16.04
N ALA A 13 -2.06 -14.75 -17.16
CA ALA A 13 -1.43 -14.61 -18.47
C ALA A 13 -0.58 -13.34 -18.54
N ILE A 14 0.42 -13.33 -19.44
CA ILE A 14 1.19 -12.12 -19.75
C ILE A 14 0.21 -11.04 -20.22
N ASP A 15 0.43 -9.80 -19.76
CA ASP A 15 -0.44 -8.67 -20.07
C ASP A 15 -0.65 -8.55 -21.59
N PRO A 16 -1.91 -8.41 -22.06
CA PRO A 16 -2.22 -8.43 -23.48
C PRO A 16 -1.68 -7.21 -24.24
N ILE A 17 -1.45 -6.07 -23.57
CA ILE A 17 -0.81 -4.90 -24.18
C ILE A 17 0.69 -5.17 -24.29
N LEU A 18 1.29 -5.74 -23.26
CA LEU A 18 2.70 -6.16 -23.29
C LEU A 18 2.97 -7.17 -24.41
N LEU A 19 2.13 -8.20 -24.56
CA LEU A 19 2.26 -9.16 -25.66
C LEU A 19 2.22 -8.49 -27.03
N LYS A 20 1.29 -7.55 -27.25
CA LYS A 20 1.25 -6.78 -28.50
C LYS A 20 2.51 -5.95 -28.74
N VAL A 21 3.10 -5.38 -27.70
CA VAL A 21 4.36 -4.64 -27.79
C VAL A 21 5.51 -5.59 -28.15
N LEU A 22 5.58 -6.76 -27.51
CA LEU A 22 6.58 -7.78 -27.79
C LEU A 22 6.44 -8.40 -29.20
N ASP A 23 5.21 -8.53 -29.71
CA ASP A 23 4.96 -8.98 -31.08
C ASP A 23 5.42 -7.93 -32.11
N ALA A 24 5.21 -6.65 -31.81
CA ALA A 24 5.61 -5.54 -32.69
C ALA A 24 7.12 -5.27 -32.65
N VAL A 25 7.75 -5.44 -31.48
CA VAL A 25 9.18 -5.23 -31.25
C VAL A 25 9.74 -6.46 -30.53
N PRO A 26 9.97 -7.56 -31.27
CA PRO A 26 10.48 -8.79 -30.66
C PRO A 26 11.89 -8.56 -30.14
N PHE A 27 12.03 -8.66 -28.82
CA PHE A 27 13.30 -8.60 -28.14
C PHE A 27 13.47 -9.83 -27.27
N ARG A 28 14.68 -10.40 -27.29
CA ARG A 28 15.11 -11.47 -26.42
C ARG A 28 16.57 -11.26 -26.08
N LEU A 29 16.91 -11.46 -24.82
CA LEU A 29 18.28 -11.53 -24.38
C LEU A 29 18.86 -12.88 -24.83
N SER A 30 19.20 -13.01 -26.12
CA SER A 30 19.81 -14.20 -26.69
C SER A 30 21.33 -14.05 -26.77
N THR A 31 22.08 -15.08 -26.41
CA THR A 31 23.55 -15.07 -26.47
C THR A 31 24.13 -15.79 -27.70
N GLU A 32 23.27 -16.27 -28.60
CA GLU A 32 23.66 -17.11 -29.75
C GLU A 32 24.53 -16.36 -30.78
N ASP A 33 24.35 -15.04 -30.91
CA ASP A 33 25.04 -14.22 -31.92
C ASP A 33 26.31 -13.51 -31.39
N GLY A 34 26.73 -13.82 -30.16
CA GLY A 34 27.91 -13.22 -29.52
C GLY A 34 27.67 -11.88 -28.82
N ILE A 35 28.65 -11.43 -28.02
CA ILE A 35 28.53 -10.30 -27.07
C ILE A 35 28.26 -8.97 -27.79
N ASP A 36 29.00 -8.67 -28.86
CA ASP A 36 28.84 -7.41 -29.60
C ASP A 36 27.43 -7.27 -30.20
N ALA A 37 26.90 -8.37 -30.74
CA ALA A 37 25.55 -8.40 -31.30
C ALA A 37 24.48 -8.22 -30.21
N VAL A 38 24.71 -8.74 -29.01
CA VAL A 38 23.81 -8.54 -27.86
C VAL A 38 23.81 -7.10 -27.37
N ARG A 39 24.99 -6.50 -27.22
CA ARG A 39 25.14 -5.08 -26.89
C ARG A 39 24.46 -4.19 -27.93
N GLN A 40 24.69 -4.47 -29.21
CA GLN A 40 24.13 -3.69 -30.29
C GLN A 40 22.61 -3.80 -30.36
N ARG A 41 22.04 -5.02 -30.23
CA ARG A 41 20.60 -5.21 -30.20
C ARG A 41 19.90 -4.41 -29.11
N LEU A 42 20.49 -4.34 -27.92
CA LEU A 42 19.93 -3.52 -26.85
C LEU A 42 19.97 -2.03 -27.20
N ARG A 43 21.08 -1.53 -27.74
CA ARG A 43 21.16 -0.13 -28.21
C ARG A 43 20.14 0.19 -29.28
N ASP A 44 19.92 -0.72 -30.22
CA ASP A 44 19.02 -0.52 -31.35
C ASP A 44 17.53 -0.62 -30.98
N LEU A 45 17.19 -1.04 -29.75
CA LEU A 45 15.79 -1.07 -29.32
C LEU A 45 15.14 0.32 -29.41
N PRO A 46 13.94 0.42 -30.01
CA PRO A 46 13.24 1.69 -30.10
C PRO A 46 12.86 2.15 -28.70
N ARG A 47 13.28 3.36 -28.35
CA ARG A 47 12.97 4.01 -27.06
C ARG A 47 12.22 5.30 -27.30
N ARG A 48 11.22 5.54 -26.46
CA ARG A 48 10.51 6.82 -26.42
C ARG A 48 11.39 7.85 -25.72
N SER A 49 11.33 9.10 -26.18
CA SER A 49 11.86 10.22 -25.39
C SER A 49 11.03 10.39 -24.13
N VAL A 50 11.65 10.24 -22.97
CA VAL A 50 11.03 10.40 -21.65
C VAL A 50 11.62 11.63 -21.01
N HIS A 51 10.80 12.50 -20.42
CA HIS A 51 11.21 13.74 -19.72
C HIS A 51 12.40 14.50 -20.36
N PRO A 52 12.31 14.92 -21.64
CA PRO A 52 13.41 15.63 -22.32
C PRO A 52 13.72 16.99 -21.69
N GLU A 53 12.81 17.53 -20.89
CA GLU A 53 12.94 18.81 -20.18
C GLU A 53 13.96 18.79 -19.04
N LEU A 54 14.35 17.62 -18.53
CA LEU A 54 15.31 17.54 -17.41
C LEU A 54 16.67 18.07 -17.83
N ARG A 55 17.32 18.79 -16.91
CA ARG A 55 18.75 19.07 -17.02
C ARG A 55 19.52 17.76 -16.86
N VAL A 56 20.39 17.48 -17.83
CA VAL A 56 21.25 16.29 -17.87
C VAL A 56 22.69 16.70 -18.14
N GLU A 57 23.64 16.08 -17.45
CA GLU A 57 25.07 16.38 -17.58
C GLU A 57 25.91 15.10 -17.50
N ASP A 58 26.77 14.89 -18.49
CA ASP A 58 27.73 13.79 -18.49
C ASP A 58 29.03 14.23 -17.83
N ARG A 59 29.56 13.38 -16.95
CA ARG A 59 30.87 13.57 -16.32
C ARG A 59 31.68 12.29 -16.36
N SER A 60 32.97 12.46 -16.14
CA SER A 60 33.90 11.38 -15.89
C SER A 60 34.45 11.53 -14.48
N ILE A 61 34.49 10.44 -13.73
CA ILE A 61 35.03 10.39 -12.37
C ILE A 61 36.18 9.38 -12.31
N ASP A 62 37.07 9.56 -11.33
CA ASP A 62 38.17 8.62 -11.11
C ASP A 62 37.63 7.30 -10.53
N GLY A 63 37.95 6.20 -11.20
CA GLY A 63 37.64 4.84 -10.77
C GLY A 63 38.89 4.01 -10.47
N PRO A 64 38.71 2.80 -9.93
CA PRO A 64 39.81 1.96 -9.45
C PRO A 64 40.72 1.43 -10.57
N ALA A 65 40.24 1.39 -11.81
CA ALA A 65 41.00 0.91 -12.97
C ALA A 65 40.94 1.87 -14.18
N GLY A 66 40.61 3.14 -13.95
CA GLY A 66 40.44 4.15 -14.98
C GLY A 66 39.21 5.02 -14.73
N ALA A 67 38.94 5.91 -15.69
CA ALA A 67 37.77 6.78 -15.67
C ALA A 67 36.47 5.98 -15.72
N ILE A 68 35.48 6.35 -14.88
CA ILE A 68 34.10 5.86 -14.92
C ILE A 68 33.23 6.97 -15.52
N GLY A 69 32.39 6.63 -16.49
CA GLY A 69 31.38 7.55 -17.02
C GLY A 69 30.20 7.63 -16.06
N ILE A 70 29.68 8.85 -15.83
CA ILE A 70 28.42 9.05 -15.12
C ILE A 70 27.54 10.03 -15.90
N ARG A 71 26.23 9.85 -15.80
CA ARG A 71 25.24 10.83 -16.27
C ARG A 71 24.36 11.27 -15.11
N ILE A 72 24.27 12.59 -14.93
CA ILE A 72 23.58 13.21 -13.81
C ILE A 72 22.28 13.83 -14.32
N TYR A 73 21.18 13.56 -13.64
CA TYR A 73 19.84 14.07 -13.95
C TYR A 73 19.33 14.88 -12.77
N TRP A 74 18.94 16.13 -13.02
CA TRP A 74 18.35 16.98 -11.98
C TRP A 74 16.82 16.87 -12.02
N PRO A 75 16.15 16.77 -10.85
CA PRO A 75 14.70 16.66 -10.78
C PRO A 75 14.02 18.00 -11.12
N PRO A 76 12.71 18.01 -11.43
CA PRO A 76 11.97 19.23 -11.80
C PRO A 76 11.90 20.29 -10.68
N THR A 77 11.94 19.87 -9.41
CA THR A 77 11.70 20.75 -8.23
C THR A 77 12.95 21.45 -7.71
N ASP A 78 13.85 21.91 -8.60
CA ASP A 78 14.99 22.77 -8.24
C ASP A 78 14.52 24.19 -7.83
N SER A 79 13.72 24.26 -6.76
CA SER A 79 13.05 25.45 -6.22
C SER A 79 13.97 26.24 -5.27
N GLY A 80 15.22 25.81 -5.09
CA GLY A 80 16.23 26.48 -4.28
C GLY A 80 15.96 26.51 -2.76
N ARG A 81 14.84 25.95 -2.28
CA ARG A 81 14.46 25.95 -0.85
C ARG A 81 15.03 24.77 -0.06
N THR A 82 15.16 23.59 -0.68
CA THR A 82 15.81 22.40 -0.10
C THR A 82 16.62 21.69 -1.20
N LYS A 83 17.81 21.18 -0.86
CA LYS A 83 18.62 20.40 -1.80
C LYS A 83 17.95 19.04 -2.04
N PRO A 84 17.82 18.53 -3.28
CA PRO A 84 17.20 17.23 -3.53
C PRO A 84 18.04 16.08 -2.93
N PRO A 85 17.42 14.95 -2.56
CA PRO A 85 18.14 13.72 -2.23
C PRO A 85 18.88 13.17 -3.46
N VAL A 86 19.74 12.17 -3.25
CA VAL A 86 20.54 11.55 -4.32
C VAL A 86 20.15 10.09 -4.51
N LEU A 87 20.02 9.66 -5.77
CA LEU A 87 19.88 8.27 -6.15
C LEU A 87 21.07 7.85 -7.04
N LEU A 88 21.83 6.85 -6.64
CA LEU A 88 22.70 6.13 -7.58
C LEU A 88 21.88 5.10 -8.35
N TYR A 89 21.94 5.15 -9.68
CA TYR A 89 21.27 4.20 -10.57
C TYR A 89 22.31 3.31 -11.26
N PHE A 90 22.16 2.00 -11.12
CA PHE A 90 22.98 0.99 -11.80
C PHE A 90 22.11 0.29 -12.84
N HIS A 91 22.49 0.38 -14.10
CA HIS A 91 21.69 -0.18 -15.18
C HIS A 91 21.75 -1.71 -15.24
N GLY A 92 20.70 -2.34 -15.77
CA GLY A 92 20.68 -3.77 -16.07
C GLY A 92 21.43 -4.15 -17.34
N GLY A 93 21.37 -5.45 -17.68
CA GLY A 93 22.06 -6.03 -18.83
C GLY A 93 23.06 -7.15 -18.46
N GLY A 94 22.77 -7.95 -17.45
CA GLY A 94 23.55 -9.16 -17.14
C GLY A 94 25.05 -8.90 -16.91
N PHE A 95 25.42 -7.69 -16.47
CA PHE A 95 26.81 -7.21 -16.33
C PHE A 95 27.63 -7.16 -17.63
N VAL A 96 27.01 -7.39 -18.79
CA VAL A 96 27.69 -7.57 -20.09
C VAL A 96 27.23 -6.54 -21.12
N MET A 97 26.02 -6.02 -20.98
CA MET A 97 25.40 -5.05 -21.88
C MET A 97 24.70 -3.95 -21.07
N GLY A 98 24.15 -2.98 -21.79
CA GLY A 98 23.60 -1.76 -21.19
C GLY A 98 24.69 -0.70 -21.08
N ASP A 99 24.25 0.54 -21.12
CA ASP A 99 25.04 1.75 -20.98
C ASP A 99 24.11 2.91 -20.56
N LEU A 100 24.69 4.10 -20.37
CA LEU A 100 23.96 5.32 -20.01
C LEU A 100 22.83 5.67 -21.00
N ASP A 101 22.98 5.35 -22.29
CA ASP A 101 21.99 5.69 -23.31
C ASP A 101 20.83 4.69 -23.32
N THR A 102 21.12 3.40 -23.13
CA THR A 102 20.08 2.36 -23.08
C THR A 102 19.10 2.51 -21.92
N HIS A 103 19.52 3.14 -20.82
CA HIS A 103 18.73 3.37 -19.61
C HIS A 103 18.46 4.86 -19.33
N ASP A 104 18.71 5.73 -20.31
CA ASP A 104 18.49 7.17 -20.15
C ASP A 104 17.04 7.49 -19.74
N GLY A 105 16.07 6.86 -20.40
CA GLY A 105 14.66 7.01 -20.08
C GLY A 105 14.32 6.55 -18.65
N SER A 106 14.88 5.41 -18.21
CA SER A 106 14.67 4.88 -16.87
C SER A 106 15.25 5.81 -15.81
N ALA A 107 16.47 6.31 -16.00
CA ALA A 107 17.10 7.25 -15.07
C ALA A 107 16.29 8.56 -14.95
N ARG A 108 15.73 9.06 -16.06
CA ARG A 108 14.82 10.22 -16.05
C ARG A 108 13.52 9.96 -15.30
N GLN A 109 12.89 8.79 -15.49
CA GLN A 109 11.70 8.41 -14.72
C GLN A 109 12.00 8.37 -13.23
N HIS A 110 13.16 7.84 -12.84
CA HIS A 110 13.57 7.83 -11.43
C HIS A 110 13.82 9.26 -10.91
N ALA A 111 14.42 10.15 -11.69
CA ALA A 111 14.64 11.54 -11.28
C ALA A 111 13.32 12.28 -11.02
N VAL A 112 12.32 12.08 -11.89
CA VAL A 112 11.00 12.69 -11.73
C VAL A 112 10.19 12.03 -10.61
N GLY A 113 10.07 10.70 -10.63
CA GLY A 113 9.23 9.95 -9.71
C GLY A 113 9.73 10.04 -8.27
N ALA A 114 11.04 9.90 -8.05
CA ALA A 114 11.65 10.02 -6.73
C ALA A 114 11.90 11.48 -6.30
N ASP A 115 11.76 12.43 -7.24
CA ASP A 115 12.09 13.85 -7.03
C ASP A 115 13.50 14.01 -6.45
N ALA A 116 14.45 13.34 -7.10
CA ALA A 116 15.81 13.14 -6.62
C ALA A 116 16.82 13.43 -7.74
N LEU A 117 18.02 13.87 -7.36
CA LEU A 117 19.15 13.92 -8.29
C LEU A 117 19.62 12.49 -8.55
N VAL A 118 19.56 12.06 -9.81
CA VAL A 118 19.99 10.70 -10.20
C VAL A 118 21.39 10.75 -10.78
N VAL A 119 22.27 9.88 -10.31
CA VAL A 119 23.60 9.63 -10.89
C VAL A 119 23.59 8.21 -11.47
N SER A 120 23.46 8.10 -12.79
CA SER A 120 23.56 6.82 -13.50
C SER A 120 25.04 6.50 -13.77
N VAL A 121 25.45 5.26 -13.52
CA VAL A 121 26.86 4.85 -13.55
C VAL A 121 27.14 3.91 -14.72
N ASP A 122 28.11 4.28 -15.56
CA ASP A 122 28.61 3.49 -16.69
C ASP A 122 29.74 2.56 -16.21
N TYR A 123 29.37 1.51 -15.48
CA TYR A 123 30.32 0.59 -14.87
C TYR A 123 30.94 -0.35 -15.92
N ARG A 124 32.17 -0.81 -15.68
CA ARG A 124 32.86 -1.74 -16.59
C ARG A 124 32.08 -3.05 -16.77
N LEU A 125 31.97 -3.49 -18.02
CA LEU A 125 31.20 -4.67 -18.41
C LEU A 125 32.09 -5.89 -18.66
N ALA A 126 31.53 -7.06 -18.35
CA ALA A 126 32.07 -8.35 -18.72
C ALA A 126 31.83 -8.66 -20.21
N PRO A 127 32.61 -9.58 -20.81
CA PRO A 127 33.71 -10.34 -20.20
C PRO A 127 35.06 -9.62 -20.20
N GLU A 128 35.18 -8.43 -20.79
CA GLU A 128 36.43 -7.65 -20.78
C GLU A 128 36.86 -7.31 -19.36
N HIS A 129 35.87 -7.06 -18.50
CA HIS A 129 36.03 -6.78 -17.09
C HIS A 129 35.07 -7.67 -16.27
N PRO A 130 35.43 -8.94 -16.00
CA PRO A 130 34.58 -9.83 -15.21
C PRO A 130 34.51 -9.37 -13.74
N TYR A 131 33.76 -10.10 -12.92
CA TYR A 131 33.68 -9.88 -11.48
C TYR A 131 35.10 -9.75 -10.85
N PRO A 132 35.35 -8.77 -9.98
CA PRO A 132 34.41 -7.85 -9.34
C PRO A 132 34.29 -6.44 -9.98
N ALA A 133 34.73 -6.23 -11.22
CA ALA A 133 34.94 -4.90 -11.80
C ALA A 133 33.72 -3.95 -11.71
N ALA A 134 32.53 -4.43 -12.08
CA ALA A 134 31.28 -3.65 -12.00
C ALA A 134 30.98 -3.18 -10.56
N ILE A 135 31.21 -4.03 -9.56
CA ILE A 135 30.98 -3.75 -8.14
C ILE A 135 32.00 -2.75 -7.61
N GLU A 136 33.26 -2.83 -8.07
CA GLU A 136 34.29 -1.86 -7.71
C GLU A 136 33.99 -0.47 -8.26
N ASP A 137 33.51 -0.38 -9.50
CA ASP A 137 33.15 0.89 -10.12
C ASP A 137 31.92 1.51 -9.46
N ALA A 138 30.88 0.70 -9.22
CA ALA A 138 29.68 1.13 -8.50
C ALA A 138 30.00 1.63 -7.09
N TRP A 139 30.94 0.98 -6.40
CA TRP A 139 31.40 1.42 -5.09
C TRP A 139 32.20 2.73 -5.16
N ALA A 140 33.11 2.86 -6.12
CA ALA A 140 33.86 4.09 -6.34
C ALA A 140 32.94 5.27 -6.66
N ALA A 141 31.94 5.07 -7.52
CA ALA A 141 30.91 6.06 -7.82
C ALA A 141 30.10 6.44 -6.58
N THR A 142 29.73 5.47 -5.74
CA THR A 142 28.98 5.72 -4.50
C THR A 142 29.77 6.59 -3.53
N LEU A 143 31.07 6.30 -3.33
CA LEU A 143 31.96 7.12 -2.50
C LEU A 143 32.14 8.52 -3.08
N TRP A 144 32.34 8.61 -4.40
CA TRP A 144 32.50 9.89 -5.08
C TRP A 144 31.25 10.77 -4.94
N VAL A 145 30.05 10.19 -5.12
CA VAL A 145 28.76 10.89 -4.98
C VAL A 145 28.54 11.35 -3.54
N ALA A 146 28.87 10.53 -2.54
CA ALA A 146 28.78 10.93 -1.15
C ALA A 146 29.68 12.13 -0.81
N GLN A 147 30.87 12.19 -1.43
CA GLN A 147 31.81 13.29 -1.25
C GLN A 147 31.42 14.57 -2.01
N HIS A 148 30.98 14.45 -3.26
CA HIS A 148 30.77 15.58 -4.18
C HIS A 148 29.29 15.94 -4.40
N GLY A 149 28.35 15.21 -3.78
CA GLY A 149 26.90 15.43 -3.94
C GLY A 149 26.45 16.86 -3.67
N ARG A 150 27.09 17.51 -2.69
CA ARG A 150 26.81 18.92 -2.34
C ARG A 150 27.19 19.91 -3.44
N GLU A 151 28.21 19.59 -4.24
CA GLU A 151 28.69 20.39 -5.38
C GLU A 151 27.73 20.28 -6.56
N MET A 152 27.02 19.16 -6.67
CA MET A 152 25.95 18.94 -7.66
C MET A 152 24.61 19.56 -7.25
N GLY A 153 24.55 20.21 -6.08
CA GLY A 153 23.34 20.84 -5.55
C GLY A 153 22.45 19.89 -4.74
N ALA A 154 22.88 18.65 -4.49
CA ALA A 154 22.09 17.66 -3.76
C ALA A 154 22.49 17.50 -2.28
N ASP A 155 21.71 16.73 -1.54
CA ASP A 155 21.93 16.33 -0.17
C ASP A 155 22.42 14.87 -0.10
N PRO A 156 23.75 14.64 -0.01
CA PRO A 156 24.30 13.28 0.01
C PRO A 156 24.05 12.54 1.34
N THR A 157 23.41 13.17 2.33
CA THR A 157 22.98 12.46 3.56
C THR A 157 21.68 11.69 3.35
N ARG A 158 20.96 11.96 2.26
CA ARG A 158 19.76 11.26 1.82
C ARG A 158 20.06 10.56 0.49
N LEU A 159 20.88 9.51 0.59
CA LEU A 159 21.38 8.77 -0.55
C LEU A 159 20.70 7.40 -0.65
N ALA A 160 20.12 7.07 -1.80
CA ALA A 160 19.58 5.76 -2.11
C ALA A 160 20.35 5.10 -3.26
N VAL A 161 20.17 3.79 -3.39
CA VAL A 161 20.67 3.01 -4.53
C VAL A 161 19.49 2.34 -5.23
N ALA A 162 19.53 2.32 -6.56
CA ALA A 162 18.56 1.59 -7.38
C ALA A 162 19.25 0.91 -8.55
N GLY A 163 18.60 -0.12 -9.06
CA GLY A 163 18.99 -0.71 -10.32
C GLY A 163 18.04 -1.83 -10.74
N ASP A 164 18.15 -2.20 -12.01
CA ASP A 164 17.34 -3.25 -12.62
C ASP A 164 18.17 -4.47 -13.01
N SER A 165 17.61 -5.67 -12.82
CA SER A 165 18.27 -6.93 -13.15
C SER A 165 19.66 -7.02 -12.49
N ALA A 166 20.73 -7.18 -13.28
CA ALA A 166 22.11 -7.10 -12.80
C ALA A 166 22.43 -5.81 -12.04
N GLY A 167 21.88 -4.67 -12.45
CA GLY A 167 21.99 -3.40 -11.71
C GLY A 167 21.30 -3.43 -10.35
N GLY A 168 20.19 -4.16 -10.23
CA GLY A 168 19.53 -4.43 -8.95
C GLY A 168 20.43 -5.27 -8.03
N THR A 169 21.16 -6.24 -8.58
CA THR A 169 22.18 -6.98 -7.84
C THR A 169 23.29 -6.05 -7.36
N ILE A 170 23.79 -5.15 -8.21
CA ILE A 170 24.80 -4.14 -7.83
C ILE A 170 24.27 -3.29 -6.67
N ALA A 171 23.05 -2.76 -6.77
CA ALA A 171 22.43 -1.95 -5.72
C ALA A 171 22.38 -2.67 -4.36
N ALA A 172 21.96 -3.94 -4.34
CA ALA A 172 21.94 -4.76 -3.13
C ALA A 172 23.35 -4.98 -2.54
N VAL A 173 24.37 -5.22 -3.39
CA VAL A 173 25.76 -5.35 -2.96
C VAL A 173 26.31 -4.03 -2.42
N ILE A 174 25.99 -2.89 -3.03
CA ILE A 174 26.42 -1.57 -2.53
C ILE A 174 25.78 -1.25 -1.18
N ALA A 175 24.51 -1.60 -0.97
CA ALA A 175 23.86 -1.45 0.34
C ALA A 175 24.61 -2.24 1.43
N GLN A 176 25.01 -3.48 1.15
CA GLN A 176 25.81 -4.30 2.07
C GLN A 176 27.20 -3.71 2.29
N ARG A 177 27.89 -3.33 1.23
CA ARG A 177 29.24 -2.78 1.30
C ARG A 177 29.29 -1.45 2.06
N ALA A 178 28.26 -0.61 1.92
CA ALA A 178 28.12 0.63 2.67
C ALA A 178 28.07 0.37 4.18
N ARG A 179 27.26 -0.60 4.63
CA ARG A 179 27.20 -1.03 6.03
C ARG A 179 28.54 -1.63 6.48
N ASP A 180 29.10 -2.56 5.72
CA ASP A 180 30.23 -3.38 6.15
C ASP A 180 31.57 -2.62 6.15
N CYS A 181 31.71 -1.62 5.28
CA CYS A 181 32.94 -0.83 5.13
C CYS A 181 32.88 0.56 5.78
N ALA A 182 31.88 0.82 6.64
CA ALA A 182 31.62 2.16 7.19
C ALA A 182 31.55 3.24 6.09
N GLY A 183 30.87 2.90 4.99
CA GLY A 183 30.63 3.77 3.85
C GLY A 183 29.57 4.84 4.13
N PRO A 184 29.19 5.62 3.10
CA PRO A 184 28.12 6.59 3.22
C PRO A 184 26.81 5.88 3.60
N PRO A 185 25.98 6.49 4.48
CA PRO A 185 24.72 5.89 4.86
C PRO A 185 23.79 5.81 3.64
N ILE A 186 23.27 4.61 3.38
CA ILE A 186 22.23 4.38 2.39
C ILE A 186 20.89 4.46 3.11
N ALA A 187 19.98 5.29 2.61
CA ALA A 187 18.65 5.50 3.18
C ALA A 187 17.61 4.50 2.64
N TYR A 188 17.80 4.01 1.40
CA TYR A 188 16.86 3.11 0.73
C TYR A 188 17.54 2.30 -0.39
N GLN A 189 17.06 1.10 -0.65
CA GLN A 189 17.45 0.28 -1.80
C GLN A 189 16.23 -0.10 -2.66
N LEU A 190 16.21 0.27 -3.94
CA LEU A 190 15.14 -0.03 -4.89
C LEU A 190 15.63 -1.05 -5.92
N LEU A 191 15.13 -2.28 -5.84
CA LEU A 191 15.65 -3.42 -6.58
C LEU A 191 14.60 -3.91 -7.59
N TRP A 192 14.81 -3.65 -8.88
CA TRP A 192 13.93 -4.16 -9.94
C TRP A 192 14.43 -5.52 -10.41
N TYR A 193 13.62 -6.57 -10.19
CA TYR A 193 13.82 -7.97 -10.60
C TYR A 193 15.29 -8.43 -10.50
N PRO A 194 15.90 -8.33 -9.31
CA PRO A 194 17.34 -8.54 -9.13
C PRO A 194 17.72 -10.03 -9.21
N SER A 195 19.01 -10.31 -9.44
CA SER A 195 19.58 -11.66 -9.30
C SER A 195 20.54 -11.70 -8.10
N THR A 196 20.05 -12.14 -6.97
CA THR A 196 20.69 -12.02 -5.65
C THR A 196 21.16 -13.35 -5.07
N MET A 197 20.48 -14.45 -5.39
CA MET A 197 20.76 -15.77 -4.83
C MET A 197 21.74 -16.56 -5.69
N TRP A 198 21.76 -16.29 -7.01
CA TRP A 198 22.51 -17.08 -8.00
C TRP A 198 22.21 -18.58 -7.90
N ASP A 199 20.94 -18.90 -7.66
CA ASP A 199 20.45 -20.26 -7.50
C ASP A 199 19.44 -20.60 -8.60
N GLN A 200 19.89 -21.31 -9.62
CA GLN A 200 19.03 -21.72 -10.73
C GLN A 200 18.09 -22.88 -10.38
N SER A 201 18.15 -23.41 -9.15
CA SER A 201 17.21 -24.44 -8.68
C SER A 201 15.89 -23.86 -8.17
N LEU A 202 15.78 -22.54 -8.03
CA LEU A 202 14.55 -21.87 -7.61
C LEU A 202 13.38 -22.19 -8.57
N PRO A 203 12.14 -22.40 -8.07
CA PRO A 203 11.02 -22.88 -8.88
C PRO A 203 10.74 -22.05 -10.14
N SER A 204 10.82 -20.72 -10.05
CA SER A 204 10.62 -19.81 -11.17
C SER A 204 11.57 -20.05 -12.35
N PHE A 205 12.78 -20.56 -12.13
CA PHE A 205 13.69 -20.93 -13.23
C PHE A 205 13.14 -22.08 -14.08
N THR A 206 12.46 -23.05 -13.45
CA THR A 206 11.81 -24.16 -14.15
C THR A 206 10.50 -23.69 -14.78
N GLU A 207 9.70 -22.94 -14.03
CA GLU A 207 8.39 -22.43 -14.47
C GLU A 207 8.51 -21.50 -15.68
N ASN A 208 9.51 -20.61 -15.68
CA ASN A 208 9.74 -19.59 -16.70
C ASN A 208 10.95 -19.91 -17.60
N ALA A 209 11.32 -21.19 -17.73
CA ALA A 209 12.56 -21.60 -18.38
C ALA A 209 12.77 -21.03 -19.79
N THR A 210 11.67 -20.77 -20.51
CA THR A 210 11.62 -20.24 -21.88
C THR A 210 10.91 -18.89 -21.96
N ALA A 211 10.96 -18.07 -20.90
CA ALA A 211 10.31 -16.76 -20.88
C ALA A 211 10.77 -15.84 -22.02
N LEU A 212 9.89 -14.91 -22.41
CA LEU A 212 9.98 -14.15 -23.67
C LEU A 212 11.24 -13.27 -23.76
N ILE A 213 11.61 -12.62 -22.66
CA ILE A 213 12.74 -11.69 -22.61
C ILE A 213 14.02 -12.36 -22.14
N LEU A 214 13.96 -13.02 -20.98
CA LEU A 214 15.11 -13.64 -20.32
C LEU A 214 14.81 -15.11 -20.10
N ASP A 215 15.61 -15.98 -20.70
CA ASP A 215 15.52 -17.43 -20.51
C ASP A 215 16.72 -17.96 -19.71
N THR A 216 16.65 -19.22 -19.30
CA THR A 216 17.69 -19.85 -18.47
C THR A 216 19.02 -20.05 -19.20
N LYS A 217 19.01 -20.18 -20.53
CA LYS A 217 20.24 -20.29 -21.34
C LYS A 217 20.97 -18.95 -21.35
N ALA A 218 20.24 -17.86 -21.49
CA ALA A 218 20.75 -16.50 -21.43
C ALA A 218 21.34 -16.21 -20.05
N ILE A 219 20.60 -16.51 -18.98
CA ILE A 219 21.10 -16.36 -17.60
C ILE A 219 22.41 -17.12 -17.41
N ALA A 220 22.47 -18.39 -17.84
CA ALA A 220 23.68 -19.19 -17.72
C ALA A 220 24.87 -18.62 -18.53
N ALA A 221 24.62 -18.02 -19.69
CA ALA A 221 25.66 -17.40 -20.51
C ALA A 221 26.19 -16.09 -19.90
N PHE A 222 25.31 -15.16 -19.51
CA PHE A 222 25.72 -13.94 -18.81
C PHE A 222 26.45 -14.25 -17.51
N SER A 223 25.94 -15.22 -16.75
CA SER A 223 26.57 -15.70 -15.51
C SER A 223 28.02 -16.13 -15.75
N ARG A 224 28.28 -16.93 -16.80
CA ARG A 224 29.65 -17.36 -17.14
C ARG A 224 30.55 -16.22 -17.58
N TRP A 225 30.04 -15.30 -18.41
CA TRP A 225 30.81 -14.15 -18.86
C TRP A 225 31.19 -13.23 -17.71
N TYR A 226 30.26 -12.99 -16.77
CA TYR A 226 30.50 -12.16 -15.61
C TYR A 226 31.38 -12.83 -14.57
N ALA A 227 31.17 -14.12 -14.27
CA ALA A 227 31.94 -14.85 -13.27
C ALA A 227 33.44 -14.86 -13.56
N GLY A 228 33.83 -14.88 -14.85
CA GLY A 228 35.21 -15.09 -15.24
C GLY A 228 35.73 -16.41 -14.68
N GLU A 229 36.65 -16.33 -13.71
CA GLU A 229 37.27 -17.49 -13.06
C GLU A 229 36.58 -17.91 -11.73
N ILE A 230 35.54 -17.20 -11.30
CA ILE A 230 34.81 -17.53 -10.06
C ILE A 230 34.06 -18.86 -10.18
N ASP A 231 34.18 -19.69 -9.13
CA ASP A 231 33.38 -20.91 -8.99
C ASP A 231 31.92 -20.56 -8.67
N LEU A 232 31.03 -20.87 -9.61
CA LEU A 232 29.60 -20.59 -9.49
C LEU A 232 28.86 -21.57 -8.54
N SER A 233 29.51 -22.62 -8.06
CA SER A 233 28.91 -23.51 -7.05
C SER A 233 28.85 -22.87 -5.66
N ASP A 234 29.73 -21.90 -5.39
CA ASP A 234 29.78 -21.11 -4.15
C ASP A 234 30.14 -19.64 -4.45
N PRO A 235 29.24 -18.88 -5.09
CA PRO A 235 29.55 -17.52 -5.50
C PRO A 235 29.68 -16.60 -4.28
N PRO A 236 30.67 -15.68 -4.27
CA PRO A 236 30.89 -14.77 -3.15
C PRO A 236 29.70 -13.81 -2.97
N ALA A 237 29.51 -13.29 -1.76
CA ALA A 237 28.41 -12.37 -1.44
C ALA A 237 28.40 -11.08 -2.30
N GLY A 238 29.57 -10.63 -2.78
CA GLY A 238 29.65 -9.50 -3.71
C GLY A 238 29.10 -9.78 -5.11
N MET A 239 28.80 -11.04 -5.41
CA MET A 239 28.19 -11.51 -6.66
C MET A 239 26.77 -12.00 -6.41
N ALA A 240 26.57 -12.75 -5.31
CA ALA A 240 25.28 -13.25 -4.84
C ALA A 240 24.93 -12.64 -3.46
N PRO A 241 24.41 -11.40 -3.40
CA PRO A 241 24.15 -10.68 -2.15
C PRO A 241 23.18 -11.41 -1.19
N GLY A 242 22.32 -12.29 -1.70
CA GLY A 242 21.43 -13.11 -0.87
C GLY A 242 22.14 -14.22 -0.09
N ARG A 243 23.43 -14.49 -0.37
CA ARG A 243 24.27 -15.46 0.34
C ARG A 243 25.16 -14.84 1.43
N ALA A 244 24.99 -13.54 1.71
CA ALA A 244 25.73 -12.87 2.76
C ALA A 244 25.43 -13.49 4.13
N GLY A 245 26.48 -13.65 4.96
CA GLY A 245 26.32 -14.21 6.32
C GLY A 245 25.53 -13.32 7.29
N ASN A 246 25.33 -12.05 6.96
CA ASN A 246 24.52 -11.11 7.75
C ASN A 246 23.79 -10.10 6.84
N LEU A 247 22.47 -10.03 7.01
CA LEU A 247 21.59 -9.09 6.30
C LEU A 247 20.92 -8.07 7.24
N ALA A 248 21.20 -8.10 8.55
CA ALA A 248 20.68 -7.12 9.49
C ALA A 248 21.27 -5.72 9.23
N ASP A 249 20.56 -4.69 9.70
CA ASP A 249 20.98 -3.28 9.64
C ASP A 249 21.25 -2.76 8.21
N LEU A 250 20.66 -3.39 7.20
CA LEU A 250 20.62 -2.87 5.84
C LEU A 250 19.51 -1.82 5.68
N PRO A 251 19.63 -0.91 4.68
CA PRO A 251 18.57 0.04 4.39
C PRO A 251 17.25 -0.67 4.03
N PRO A 252 16.09 -0.05 4.35
CA PRO A 252 14.80 -0.50 3.86
C PRO A 252 14.80 -0.72 2.35
N ALA A 253 14.07 -1.74 1.90
CA ALA A 253 14.09 -2.20 0.52
C ALA A 253 12.71 -2.17 -0.14
N TYR A 254 12.66 -1.73 -1.39
CA TYR A 254 11.58 -2.08 -2.30
C TYR A 254 12.10 -3.11 -3.32
N ILE A 255 11.37 -4.20 -3.54
CA ILE A 255 11.74 -5.25 -4.49
C ILE A 255 10.57 -5.48 -5.46
N GLY A 256 10.74 -5.06 -6.72
CA GLY A 256 9.76 -5.28 -7.77
C GLY A 256 10.12 -6.50 -8.63
N VAL A 257 9.42 -7.62 -8.49
CA VAL A 257 9.61 -8.84 -9.31
C VAL A 257 8.56 -8.93 -10.42
N ALA A 258 8.72 -9.88 -11.35
CA ALA A 258 7.78 -10.10 -12.45
C ALA A 258 7.31 -11.56 -12.50
N GLY A 259 6.03 -11.80 -12.78
CA GLY A 259 5.46 -13.17 -12.72
C GLY A 259 5.98 -14.12 -13.79
N HIS A 260 6.30 -13.60 -14.98
CA HIS A 260 6.85 -14.36 -16.10
C HIS A 260 8.36 -14.15 -16.25
N ASP A 261 9.08 -14.25 -15.13
CA ASP A 261 10.53 -14.07 -15.03
C ASP A 261 11.19 -15.27 -14.32
N PRO A 262 12.25 -15.87 -14.89
CA PRO A 262 13.05 -16.87 -14.17
C PRO A 262 13.60 -16.36 -12.84
N LEU A 263 13.89 -15.07 -12.70
CA LEU A 263 14.44 -14.45 -11.50
C LEU A 263 13.38 -14.04 -10.47
N ARG A 264 12.09 -14.33 -10.72
CA ARG A 264 10.99 -13.98 -9.78
C ARG A 264 11.28 -14.45 -8.36
N ASP A 265 11.54 -15.74 -8.19
CA ASP A 265 11.73 -16.31 -6.85
C ASP A 265 13.09 -15.91 -6.25
N ASP A 266 14.05 -15.44 -7.06
CA ASP A 266 15.33 -14.92 -6.59
C ASP A 266 15.10 -13.60 -5.82
N GLY A 267 14.41 -12.65 -6.45
CA GLY A 267 14.03 -11.40 -5.79
C GLY A 267 13.11 -11.62 -4.58
N ILE A 268 12.16 -12.54 -4.68
CA ILE A 268 11.28 -12.89 -3.54
C ILE A 268 12.10 -13.43 -2.38
N ARG A 269 13.00 -14.38 -2.65
CA ARG A 269 13.83 -14.99 -1.62
C ARG A 269 14.72 -13.96 -0.93
N TYR A 270 15.24 -12.99 -1.66
CA TYR A 270 16.01 -11.91 -1.05
C TYR A 270 15.17 -11.06 -0.10
N GLY A 271 13.94 -10.72 -0.50
CA GLY A 271 12.99 -10.01 0.34
C GLY A 271 12.69 -10.76 1.64
N GLU A 272 12.45 -12.07 1.56
CA GLU A 272 12.25 -12.93 2.73
C GLU A 272 13.46 -12.90 3.67
N LEU A 273 14.67 -13.00 3.12
CA LEU A 273 15.91 -13.01 3.90
C LEU A 273 16.19 -11.66 4.59
N LEU A 274 15.90 -10.55 3.90
CA LEU A 274 15.98 -9.20 4.47
C LEU A 274 14.95 -9.01 5.59
N ALA A 275 13.70 -9.39 5.36
CA ALA A 275 12.63 -9.30 6.36
C ALA A 275 12.94 -10.16 7.59
N ALA A 276 13.43 -11.39 7.39
CA ALA A 276 13.87 -12.27 8.47
C ALA A 276 15.05 -11.69 9.29
N ALA A 277 15.86 -10.82 8.68
CA ALA A 277 16.94 -10.10 9.34
C ALA A 277 16.49 -8.77 9.99
N GLY A 278 15.19 -8.46 9.98
CA GLY A 278 14.63 -7.25 10.59
C GLY A 278 14.68 -6.00 9.71
N VAL A 279 15.03 -6.14 8.42
CA VAL A 279 15.04 -5.04 7.46
C VAL A 279 13.61 -4.80 6.96
N PRO A 280 13.08 -3.56 6.93
CA PRO A 280 11.79 -3.30 6.31
C PRO A 280 11.84 -3.56 4.81
N VAL A 281 10.90 -4.35 4.29
CA VAL A 281 10.84 -4.73 2.88
C VAL A 281 9.42 -4.53 2.36
N GLU A 282 9.30 -3.80 1.25
CA GLU A 282 8.13 -3.84 0.38
C GLU A 282 8.46 -4.71 -0.83
N LEU A 283 7.66 -5.74 -1.08
CA LEU A 283 7.83 -6.65 -2.21
C LEU A 283 6.59 -6.59 -3.08
N HIS A 284 6.79 -6.36 -4.38
CA HIS A 284 5.71 -6.30 -5.35
C HIS A 284 5.98 -7.26 -6.51
N ASN A 285 5.06 -8.19 -6.75
CA ASN A 285 5.11 -9.07 -7.91
C ASN A 285 4.22 -8.53 -9.04
N ALA A 286 4.81 -8.00 -10.10
CA ALA A 286 4.05 -7.62 -11.29
C ALA A 286 3.72 -8.88 -12.11
N GLU A 287 2.65 -9.60 -11.79
CA GLU A 287 2.50 -10.98 -12.27
C GLU A 287 2.28 -11.16 -13.75
N THR A 288 1.63 -10.19 -14.39
CA THR A 288 1.40 -10.23 -15.82
C THR A 288 2.61 -9.72 -16.61
N MET A 289 3.67 -9.28 -15.92
CA MET A 289 4.88 -8.74 -16.53
C MET A 289 5.96 -9.79 -16.75
N VAL A 290 6.92 -9.45 -17.60
CA VAL A 290 8.13 -10.22 -17.91
C VAL A 290 9.37 -9.53 -17.33
N HIS A 291 10.52 -10.21 -17.34
CA HIS A 291 11.81 -9.59 -16.99
C HIS A 291 12.06 -8.31 -17.81
N GLY A 292 12.59 -7.26 -17.17
CA GLY A 292 12.87 -6.00 -17.85
C GLY A 292 11.68 -5.05 -18.00
N TYR A 293 10.57 -5.29 -17.26
CA TYR A 293 9.31 -4.58 -17.53
C TYR A 293 9.37 -3.06 -17.36
N VAL A 294 10.30 -2.55 -16.55
CA VAL A 294 10.49 -1.09 -16.35
C VAL A 294 10.78 -0.39 -17.69
N GLY A 295 11.42 -1.08 -18.64
CA GLY A 295 11.65 -0.55 -19.99
C GLY A 295 10.37 -0.32 -20.82
N TYR A 296 9.22 -0.88 -20.40
CA TYR A 296 7.92 -0.68 -21.07
C TYR A 296 7.03 0.37 -20.40
N ALA A 297 7.48 0.98 -19.30
CA ALA A 297 6.73 2.04 -18.64
C ALA A 297 6.52 3.25 -19.58
N GLY A 298 5.34 3.84 -19.55
CA GLY A 298 4.90 4.86 -20.51
C GLY A 298 4.38 4.33 -21.85
N VAL A 299 4.41 3.00 -22.06
CA VAL A 299 3.81 2.30 -23.21
C VAL A 299 2.82 1.23 -22.74
N VAL A 300 3.21 0.40 -21.77
CA VAL A 300 2.36 -0.63 -21.16
C VAL A 300 1.84 -0.10 -19.82
N PRO A 301 0.52 0.10 -19.64
CA PRO A 301 -0.04 0.65 -18.41
C PRO A 301 0.33 -0.13 -17.16
N ALA A 302 0.28 -1.47 -17.19
CA ALA A 302 0.64 -2.32 -16.05
C ALA A 302 2.11 -2.19 -15.64
N ALA A 303 3.03 -2.08 -16.61
CA ALA A 303 4.44 -1.79 -16.35
C ALA A 303 4.64 -0.39 -15.76
N THR A 304 3.83 0.59 -16.20
CA THR A 304 3.86 1.97 -15.71
C THR A 304 3.42 2.02 -14.26
N ALA A 305 2.29 1.41 -13.92
CA ALA A 305 1.80 1.32 -12.54
C ALA A 305 2.79 0.61 -11.61
N ALA A 306 3.43 -0.46 -12.07
CA ALA A 306 4.45 -1.17 -11.31
C ALA A 306 5.71 -0.31 -11.05
N LEU A 307 6.14 0.47 -12.05
CA LEU A 307 7.23 1.43 -11.88
C LEU A 307 6.83 2.54 -10.90
N ASP A 308 5.67 3.17 -11.11
CA ASP A 308 5.18 4.29 -10.30
C ASP A 308 5.07 3.92 -8.83
N ARG A 309 4.62 2.69 -8.52
CA ARG A 309 4.58 2.16 -7.14
C ARG A 309 5.95 2.19 -6.46
N GLY A 310 6.98 1.61 -7.10
CA GLY A 310 8.32 1.60 -6.50
C GLY A 310 8.98 2.99 -6.47
N LEU A 311 8.68 3.86 -7.44
CA LEU A 311 9.15 5.25 -7.42
C LEU A 311 8.48 6.06 -6.31
N ALA A 312 7.20 5.83 -6.02
CA ALA A 312 6.51 6.45 -4.89
C ALA A 312 7.11 6.02 -3.54
N ALA A 313 7.39 4.73 -3.37
CA ALA A 313 8.07 4.22 -2.17
C ALA A 313 9.46 4.84 -1.99
N LEU A 314 10.24 4.93 -3.08
CA LEU A 314 11.55 5.59 -3.08
C LEU A 314 11.44 7.08 -2.73
N ARG A 315 10.48 7.80 -3.31
CA ARG A 315 10.24 9.22 -3.00
C ARG A 315 9.93 9.40 -1.52
N ALA A 316 9.02 8.59 -0.99
CA ALA A 316 8.61 8.67 0.40
C ALA A 316 9.82 8.49 1.34
N ALA A 317 10.62 7.45 1.09
CA ALA A 317 11.83 7.16 1.86
C ALA A 317 12.86 8.30 1.80
N LEU A 318 13.12 8.87 0.63
CA LEU A 318 14.14 9.91 0.43
C LEU A 318 13.73 11.30 0.94
N HIS A 319 12.43 11.59 1.03
CA HIS A 319 11.92 12.88 1.50
C HIS A 319 11.40 12.85 2.94
N GLY A 320 11.60 11.74 3.65
CA GLY A 320 11.23 11.61 5.06
C GLY A 320 9.73 11.49 5.31
N GLN A 321 8.96 11.13 4.28
CA GLN A 321 7.59 10.63 4.46
C GLN A 321 7.72 9.17 4.91
N ARG A 322 7.73 8.95 6.22
CA ARG A 322 8.00 7.64 6.83
C ARG A 322 7.00 6.59 6.34
N HIS A 323 7.50 5.53 5.70
CA HIS A 323 6.82 4.24 5.71
C HIS A 323 6.80 3.72 7.15
N GLY A 324 5.59 3.50 7.69
CA GLY A 324 5.41 2.72 8.90
C GLY A 324 5.97 1.31 8.68
N ALA A 325 6.70 0.79 9.66
CA ALA A 325 7.18 -0.58 9.65
C ALA A 325 5.98 -1.54 9.68
N TYR A 326 5.60 -2.08 8.52
CA TYR A 326 4.63 -3.18 8.42
C TYR A 326 5.40 -4.46 8.12
N GLY A 327 5.59 -5.28 9.15
CA GLY A 327 5.94 -6.69 9.01
C GLY A 327 4.74 -7.54 9.37
N VAL A 328 4.19 -8.28 8.40
CA VAL A 328 3.23 -9.38 8.61
C VAL A 328 3.68 -10.56 7.72
N PRO A 329 3.58 -11.83 8.17
CA PRO A 329 4.10 -12.99 7.43
C PRO A 329 3.24 -13.28 6.19
N MET A 330 3.88 -13.62 5.07
CA MET A 330 3.21 -14.08 3.85
C MET A 330 2.96 -15.60 3.88
N THR A 331 1.73 -15.99 3.56
CA THR A 331 1.39 -17.28 2.93
C THR A 331 0.48 -17.02 1.72
N ASP A 332 0.99 -17.38 0.53
CA ASP A 332 0.38 -17.68 -0.79
C ASP A 332 -0.59 -16.70 -1.54
N GLN A 333 -0.03 -16.02 -2.57
CA GLN A 333 -0.44 -15.71 -4.00
C GLN A 333 -1.89 -15.24 -4.39
N PRO A 334 -2.18 -14.63 -5.57
CA PRO A 334 -1.44 -13.81 -6.56
C PRO A 334 -2.10 -12.39 -6.87
N THR A 335 -1.35 -11.45 -7.47
CA THR A 335 -1.68 -10.15 -8.11
C THR A 335 -2.61 -10.19 -9.37
N ALA A 336 -2.71 -9.05 -10.09
CA ALA A 336 -3.95 -8.42 -10.57
C ALA A 336 -4.68 -7.75 -9.42
N ARG A 337 -5.26 -6.55 -9.65
CA ARG A 337 -6.23 -5.99 -8.70
C ARG A 337 -7.28 -7.08 -8.53
N PRO A 338 -7.32 -7.79 -7.38
CA PRO A 338 -8.05 -9.04 -7.32
C PRO A 338 -9.51 -8.76 -7.64
N GLY A 339 -10.18 -9.64 -8.38
CA GLY A 339 -11.60 -9.45 -8.63
C GLY A 339 -12.35 -9.35 -7.29
N ILE A 340 -13.54 -8.73 -7.32
CA ILE A 340 -14.44 -8.79 -6.17
C ILE A 340 -14.67 -10.27 -5.82
N ASP A 341 -14.60 -10.62 -4.54
CA ASP A 341 -14.81 -11.97 -4.03
C ASP A 341 -16.04 -12.61 -4.71
N PRO A 342 -15.94 -13.84 -5.26
CA PRO A 342 -17.01 -14.40 -6.07
C PRO A 342 -18.35 -14.55 -5.34
N VAL A 343 -18.33 -14.83 -4.03
CA VAL A 343 -19.55 -14.94 -3.21
C VAL A 343 -20.17 -13.56 -3.04
N LEU A 344 -19.34 -12.58 -2.69
CA LEU A 344 -19.77 -11.19 -2.56
C LEU A 344 -20.31 -10.64 -3.89
N LYS A 345 -19.59 -10.88 -4.99
CA LYS A 345 -20.03 -10.48 -6.34
C LYS A 345 -21.38 -11.09 -6.70
N THR A 346 -21.60 -12.38 -6.42
CA THR A 346 -22.88 -13.05 -6.69
C THR A 346 -24.02 -12.41 -5.90
N LEU A 347 -23.79 -12.05 -4.63
CA LEU A 347 -24.78 -11.35 -3.81
C LEU A 347 -25.11 -9.98 -4.38
N LEU A 348 -24.10 -9.21 -4.79
CA LEU A 348 -24.26 -7.87 -5.36
C LEU A 348 -24.95 -7.88 -6.72
N ASP A 349 -24.65 -8.87 -7.56
CA ASP A 349 -25.33 -9.08 -8.85
C ASP A 349 -26.82 -9.45 -8.64
N THR A 350 -27.16 -10.12 -7.54
CA THR A 350 -28.52 -10.56 -7.20
C THR A 350 -29.34 -9.44 -6.55
N PHE A 351 -28.70 -8.62 -5.71
CA PHE A 351 -29.32 -7.56 -4.94
C PHE A 351 -28.55 -6.25 -5.17
N PRO A 352 -28.82 -5.53 -6.27
CA PRO A 352 -28.12 -4.27 -6.56
C PRO A 352 -28.48 -3.21 -5.52
N LEU A 353 -27.44 -2.58 -4.96
CA LEU A 353 -27.58 -1.59 -3.87
C LEU A 353 -27.36 -0.15 -4.34
N THR A 354 -26.97 0.07 -5.59
CA THR A 354 -26.79 1.41 -6.16
C THR A 354 -28.12 2.13 -6.35
N PHE A 355 -28.11 3.44 -6.18
CA PHE A 355 -29.26 4.34 -6.34
C PHE A 355 -28.77 5.73 -6.75
N THR A 356 -29.69 6.57 -7.21
CA THR A 356 -29.41 7.96 -7.58
C THR A 356 -30.14 8.92 -6.65
N ALA A 357 -29.74 10.19 -6.63
CA ALA A 357 -30.48 11.24 -5.91
C ALA A 357 -31.96 11.33 -6.34
N ALA A 358 -32.27 10.99 -7.60
CA ALA A 358 -33.62 11.02 -8.14
C ALA A 358 -34.54 9.90 -7.60
N ASP A 359 -33.97 8.78 -7.14
CA ASP A 359 -34.74 7.70 -6.49
C ASP A 359 -35.28 8.15 -5.12
N GLY A 360 -34.58 9.09 -4.47
CA GLY A 360 -34.95 9.65 -3.16
C GLY A 360 -34.51 8.79 -1.97
N VAL A 361 -34.28 9.46 -0.83
CA VAL A 361 -33.72 8.84 0.39
C VAL A 361 -34.58 7.69 0.92
N GLU A 362 -35.91 7.78 0.84
CA GLU A 362 -36.82 6.74 1.34
C GLU A 362 -36.70 5.42 0.57
N VAL A 363 -36.45 5.48 -0.75
CA VAL A 363 -36.23 4.28 -1.56
C VAL A 363 -34.92 3.62 -1.15
N ALA A 364 -33.86 4.41 -0.96
CA ALA A 364 -32.57 3.90 -0.51
C ALA A 364 -32.64 3.29 0.90
N ARG A 365 -33.34 3.95 1.85
CA ARG A 365 -33.60 3.41 3.21
C ARG A 365 -34.38 2.09 3.14
N ALA A 366 -35.41 2.01 2.30
CA ALA A 366 -36.19 0.79 2.12
C ALA A 366 -35.36 -0.36 1.54
N ARG A 367 -34.43 -0.09 0.61
CA ARG A 367 -33.50 -1.11 0.07
C ARG A 367 -32.55 -1.63 1.13
N LEU A 368 -31.93 -0.76 1.93
CA LEU A 368 -31.02 -1.18 3.00
C LEU A 368 -31.74 -2.07 4.03
N ARG A 369 -32.99 -1.76 4.38
CA ARG A 369 -33.80 -2.57 5.32
C ARG A 369 -34.13 -3.98 4.82
N GLN A 370 -34.00 -4.24 3.51
CA GLN A 370 -34.22 -5.58 2.95
C GLN A 370 -33.01 -6.50 3.16
N LEU A 371 -31.84 -5.97 3.51
CA LEU A 371 -30.61 -6.73 3.72
C LEU A 371 -30.49 -7.38 5.11
N LYS A 372 -31.57 -7.40 5.90
CA LYS A 372 -31.55 -8.01 7.23
C LYS A 372 -31.30 -9.52 7.12
N PRO A 373 -30.26 -10.06 7.77
CA PRO A 373 -30.08 -11.49 7.85
C PRO A 373 -31.20 -12.12 8.70
N PRO A 374 -31.54 -13.41 8.46
CA PRO A 374 -32.45 -14.14 9.32
C PRO A 374 -32.00 -14.14 10.78
N PRO A 375 -32.90 -13.94 11.76
CA PRO A 375 -32.54 -13.86 13.19
C PRO A 375 -31.76 -15.07 13.71
N GLU A 376 -31.99 -16.26 13.15
CA GLU A 376 -31.29 -17.51 13.49
C GLU A 376 -29.79 -17.50 13.16
N MET A 377 -29.32 -16.58 12.31
CA MET A 377 -27.89 -16.39 12.00
C MET A 377 -27.18 -15.51 13.02
N LEU A 378 -27.92 -14.80 13.87
CA LEU A 378 -27.37 -13.82 14.79
C LEU A 378 -26.94 -14.47 16.10
N PRO A 379 -25.78 -14.08 16.68
CA PRO A 379 -25.41 -14.49 18.02
C PRO A 379 -26.50 -14.11 19.02
N ASP A 380 -26.90 -15.06 19.87
CA ASP A 380 -27.81 -14.78 20.98
C ASP A 380 -27.06 -14.01 22.07
N LEU A 381 -27.44 -12.75 22.25
CA LEU A 381 -26.83 -11.82 23.18
C LEU A 381 -27.93 -11.20 24.04
N ARG A 382 -27.58 -10.81 25.27
CA ARG A 382 -28.40 -9.85 26.00
C ARG A 382 -28.38 -8.53 25.23
N VAL A 383 -29.57 -8.04 24.88
CA VAL A 383 -29.77 -6.77 24.18
C VAL A 383 -30.78 -5.92 24.93
N GLU A 384 -30.52 -4.63 25.02
CA GLU A 384 -31.41 -3.65 25.66
C GLU A 384 -31.48 -2.38 24.82
N GLU A 385 -32.69 -1.86 24.61
CA GLU A 385 -32.89 -0.56 23.96
C GLU A 385 -33.11 0.51 25.02
N ARG A 386 -32.47 1.67 24.83
CA ARG A 386 -32.61 2.83 25.72
C ARG A 386 -32.71 4.11 24.90
N THR A 387 -33.31 5.12 25.50
CA THR A 387 -33.17 6.51 25.08
C THR A 387 -32.20 7.18 26.04
N VAL A 388 -31.16 7.81 25.50
CA VAL A 388 -30.11 8.47 26.28
C VAL A 388 -30.01 9.95 25.91
N GLY A 389 -29.21 10.68 26.67
CA GLY A 389 -29.02 12.10 26.43
C GLY A 389 -27.89 12.71 27.25
N HIS A 390 -27.40 13.84 26.74
CA HIS A 390 -26.43 14.70 27.42
C HIS A 390 -26.72 16.17 27.10
N GLY A 391 -26.74 17.02 28.12
CA GLY A 391 -27.09 18.43 27.97
C GLY A 391 -28.54 18.62 27.48
N GLU A 392 -28.71 19.38 26.40
CA GLU A 392 -30.02 19.69 25.82
C GLU A 392 -30.56 18.58 24.89
N LEU A 393 -29.70 17.63 24.49
CA LEU A 393 -30.10 16.48 23.67
C LEU A 393 -30.50 15.33 24.60
N THR A 394 -31.79 15.04 24.70
CA THR A 394 -32.33 14.06 25.67
C THR A 394 -33.00 12.83 25.05
N ASP A 395 -33.03 12.74 23.72
CA ASP A 395 -33.83 11.75 22.99
C ASP A 395 -33.00 11.04 21.91
N ILE A 396 -31.91 10.40 22.30
CA ILE A 396 -31.02 9.66 21.39
C ILE A 396 -31.26 8.15 21.62
N PRO A 397 -31.88 7.43 20.68
CA PRO A 397 -32.04 5.99 20.81
C PRO A 397 -30.69 5.27 20.72
N VAL A 398 -30.49 4.29 21.57
CA VAL A 398 -29.34 3.39 21.54
C VAL A 398 -29.79 1.95 21.75
N ARG A 399 -29.04 1.02 21.17
CA ARG A 399 -29.15 -0.41 21.46
C ARG A 399 -27.86 -0.91 22.06
N ILE A 400 -27.97 -1.54 23.23
CA ILE A 400 -26.84 -1.99 24.04
C ILE A 400 -26.76 -3.51 23.96
N TYR A 401 -25.58 -4.03 23.66
CA TYR A 401 -25.28 -5.45 23.52
C TYR A 401 -24.24 -5.84 24.55
N TRP A 402 -24.49 -6.92 25.29
CA TRP A 402 -23.48 -7.50 26.18
C TRP A 402 -22.87 -8.74 25.53
N PRO A 403 -21.55 -8.99 25.71
CA PRO A 403 -20.90 -10.16 25.17
C PRO A 403 -21.45 -11.45 25.81
N PRO A 404 -21.30 -12.65 25.20
CA PRO A 404 -21.93 -13.90 25.66
C PRO A 404 -21.59 -14.37 27.09
N SER A 405 -20.53 -13.84 27.70
CA SER A 405 -20.12 -14.16 29.07
C SER A 405 -19.42 -12.96 29.69
N PRO A 406 -20.15 -11.86 29.93
CA PRO A 406 -19.55 -10.66 30.49
C PRO A 406 -19.14 -10.95 31.93
N ALA A 407 -18.00 -10.38 32.35
CA ALA A 407 -17.75 -10.23 33.78
C ALA A 407 -18.87 -9.37 34.39
N ASP A 408 -19.18 -9.56 35.67
CA ASP A 408 -20.23 -8.78 36.34
C ASP A 408 -19.92 -7.26 36.36
N THR A 409 -18.64 -6.89 36.31
CA THR A 409 -18.15 -5.49 36.26
C THR A 409 -16.82 -5.41 35.50
N GLY A 410 -16.47 -4.21 35.02
CA GLY A 410 -15.17 -3.93 34.41
C GLY A 410 -15.04 -4.38 32.96
N VAL A 411 -16.16 -4.60 32.26
CA VAL A 411 -16.17 -4.99 30.85
C VAL A 411 -15.81 -3.77 29.97
N PRO A 412 -14.98 -3.88 28.93
CA PRO A 412 -14.79 -2.77 28.00
C PRO A 412 -16.08 -2.29 27.35
N VAL A 413 -16.11 -1.03 26.93
CA VAL A 413 -17.26 -0.45 26.23
C VAL A 413 -16.84 0.06 24.86
N VAL A 414 -17.65 -0.24 23.84
CA VAL A 414 -17.47 0.26 22.48
C VAL A 414 -18.70 1.08 22.12
N VAL A 415 -18.52 2.36 21.76
CA VAL A 415 -19.58 3.16 21.18
C VAL A 415 -19.53 2.98 19.67
N PHE A 416 -20.60 2.40 19.11
CA PHE A 416 -20.67 2.04 17.70
C PHE A 416 -21.59 3.01 16.95
N TYR A 417 -21.10 3.51 15.81
CA TYR A 417 -21.83 4.39 14.91
C TYR A 417 -22.00 3.70 13.57
N HIS A 418 -23.23 3.62 13.08
CA HIS A 418 -23.54 2.89 11.86
C HIS A 418 -23.21 3.71 10.59
N GLY A 419 -22.87 3.01 9.51
CA GLY A 419 -22.73 3.57 8.17
C GLY A 419 -24.06 3.93 7.49
N GLY A 420 -23.98 4.24 6.19
CA GLY A 420 -25.15 4.64 5.39
C GLY A 420 -25.12 6.08 4.87
N GLY A 421 -23.93 6.66 4.69
CA GLY A 421 -23.77 8.02 4.13
C GLY A 421 -24.54 9.09 4.90
N TRP A 422 -24.59 8.95 6.23
CA TRP A 422 -25.30 9.82 7.19
C TRP A 422 -26.81 9.99 6.91
N SER A 423 -27.36 9.21 5.98
CA SER A 423 -28.72 9.36 5.46
C SER A 423 -29.53 8.06 5.52
N LEU A 424 -28.83 6.93 5.68
CA LEU A 424 -29.37 5.58 5.79
C LEU A 424 -28.84 4.94 7.08
N GLY A 425 -29.38 3.76 7.36
CA GLY A 425 -29.03 2.96 8.53
C GLY A 425 -29.97 3.25 9.68
N ASP A 426 -29.94 2.35 10.65
CA ASP A 426 -30.65 2.40 11.93
C ASP A 426 -30.11 1.25 12.79
N LEU A 427 -30.56 1.16 14.05
CA LEU A 427 -30.21 0.08 14.97
C LEU A 427 -30.50 -1.32 14.41
N ASP A 428 -31.50 -1.44 13.54
CA ASP A 428 -31.90 -2.73 12.99
C ASP A 428 -31.04 -3.18 11.82
N THR A 429 -30.69 -2.27 10.91
CA THR A 429 -29.85 -2.58 9.73
C THR A 429 -28.44 -2.98 10.13
N HIS A 430 -27.92 -2.43 11.23
CA HIS A 430 -26.56 -2.71 11.73
C HIS A 430 -26.54 -3.62 12.96
N ASP A 431 -27.69 -4.19 13.37
CA ASP A 431 -27.76 -5.18 14.45
C ASP A 431 -26.73 -6.34 14.30
N PRO A 432 -26.52 -6.92 13.10
CA PRO A 432 -25.53 -7.98 12.92
C PRO A 432 -24.09 -7.52 13.19
N VAL A 433 -23.76 -6.31 12.76
CA VAL A 433 -22.41 -5.73 12.91
C VAL A 433 -22.16 -5.41 14.39
N ALA A 434 -23.13 -4.80 15.08
CA ALA A 434 -23.02 -4.50 16.51
C ALA A 434 -22.87 -5.77 17.36
N ARG A 435 -23.61 -6.84 17.04
CA ARG A 435 -23.43 -8.16 17.69
C ARG A 435 -22.05 -8.74 17.44
N ALA A 436 -21.55 -8.68 16.20
CA ALA A 436 -20.21 -9.14 15.87
C ALA A 436 -19.14 -8.38 16.67
N HIS A 437 -19.28 -7.07 16.83
CA HIS A 437 -18.39 -6.27 17.67
C HIS A 437 -18.44 -6.69 19.14
N ALA A 438 -19.64 -6.91 19.70
CA ALA A 438 -19.78 -7.33 21.10
C ALA A 438 -19.10 -8.69 21.34
N VAL A 439 -19.29 -9.64 20.43
CA VAL A 439 -18.67 -10.97 20.51
C VAL A 439 -17.15 -10.89 20.31
N GLY A 440 -16.69 -10.26 19.22
CA GLY A 440 -15.28 -10.27 18.83
C GLY A 440 -14.38 -9.44 19.74
N ALA A 441 -14.88 -8.30 20.23
CA ALA A 441 -14.16 -7.45 21.18
C ALA A 441 -14.29 -7.91 22.64
N GLU A 442 -15.23 -8.83 22.93
CA GLU A 442 -15.67 -9.17 24.28
C GLU A 442 -15.97 -7.92 25.11
N ALA A 443 -16.77 -7.03 24.52
CA ALA A 443 -17.07 -5.70 25.03
C ALA A 443 -18.57 -5.43 24.99
N ILE A 444 -19.03 -4.55 25.88
CA ILE A 444 -20.37 -3.97 25.78
C ILE A 444 -20.37 -3.05 24.56
N VAL A 445 -21.30 -3.23 23.63
CA VAL A 445 -21.46 -2.32 22.49
C VAL A 445 -22.68 -1.45 22.71
N VAL A 446 -22.50 -0.14 22.64
CA VAL A 446 -23.59 0.86 22.62
C VAL A 446 -23.71 1.39 21.20
N SER A 447 -24.66 0.86 20.43
CA SER A 447 -24.95 1.31 19.06
C SER A 447 -25.86 2.53 19.11
N VAL A 448 -25.47 3.60 18.40
CA VAL A 448 -26.17 4.91 18.44
C VAL A 448 -27.02 5.11 17.19
N ASP A 449 -28.29 5.48 17.38
CA ASP A 449 -29.24 5.83 16.32
C ASP A 449 -29.29 7.35 16.14
N TYR A 450 -28.24 7.91 15.53
CA TYR A 450 -28.11 9.35 15.37
C TYR A 450 -29.07 9.89 14.31
N ARG A 451 -29.48 11.17 14.42
CA ARG A 451 -30.37 11.79 13.43
C ARG A 451 -29.74 11.81 12.04
N LEU A 452 -30.53 11.42 11.03
CA LEU A 452 -30.08 11.27 9.64
C LEU A 452 -30.50 12.44 8.75
N ALA A 453 -29.68 12.68 7.73
CA ALA A 453 -30.01 13.51 6.59
C ALA A 453 -31.01 12.81 5.64
N PRO A 454 -31.79 13.56 4.85
CA PRO A 454 -31.82 15.02 4.72
C PRO A 454 -32.67 15.75 5.76
N GLU A 455 -33.41 15.05 6.62
CA GLU A 455 -34.26 15.67 7.65
C GLU A 455 -33.42 16.44 8.68
N HIS A 456 -32.23 15.91 8.98
CA HIS A 456 -31.27 16.47 9.90
C HIS A 456 -29.86 16.46 9.27
N PRO A 457 -29.56 17.41 8.36
CA PRO A 457 -28.25 17.49 7.72
C PRO A 457 -27.15 17.82 8.74
N TYR A 458 -25.90 17.78 8.28
CA TYR A 458 -24.74 18.14 9.08
C TYR A 458 -24.95 19.48 9.83
N PRO A 459 -24.63 19.58 11.15
CA PRO A 459 -23.92 18.60 11.97
C PRO A 459 -24.80 17.74 12.90
N ALA A 460 -26.12 17.62 12.69
CA ALA A 460 -27.04 17.05 13.68
C ALA A 460 -26.64 15.64 14.20
N GLY A 461 -26.26 14.73 13.30
CA GLY A 461 -25.82 13.39 13.69
C GLY A 461 -24.49 13.37 14.47
N ILE A 462 -23.61 14.34 14.25
CA ILE A 462 -22.36 14.52 15.02
C ILE A 462 -22.68 14.97 16.45
N GLU A 463 -23.64 15.89 16.61
CA GLU A 463 -24.08 16.38 17.92
C GLU A 463 -24.70 15.25 18.76
N ASP A 464 -25.56 14.43 18.15
CA ASP A 464 -26.18 13.27 18.82
C ASP A 464 -25.12 12.23 19.22
N SER A 465 -24.19 11.94 18.31
CA SER A 465 -23.12 10.98 18.54
C SER A 465 -22.18 11.41 19.67
N TRP A 466 -21.92 12.72 19.77
CA TRP A 466 -21.14 13.30 20.85
C TRP A 466 -21.87 13.25 22.20
N ALA A 467 -23.17 13.59 22.22
CA ALA A 467 -23.99 13.46 23.43
C ALA A 467 -24.07 12.00 23.91
N ALA A 468 -24.23 11.05 22.99
CA ALA A 468 -24.21 9.62 23.31
C ALA A 468 -22.86 9.17 23.88
N LEU A 469 -21.73 9.58 23.29
CA LEU A 469 -20.40 9.24 23.81
C LEU A 469 -20.18 9.76 25.24
N ARG A 470 -20.58 11.01 25.50
CA ARG A 470 -20.49 11.59 26.85
C ARG A 470 -21.37 10.86 27.85
N TRP A 471 -22.60 10.51 27.46
CA TRP A 471 -23.47 9.69 28.28
C TRP A 471 -22.83 8.33 28.59
N VAL A 472 -22.20 7.66 27.61
CA VAL A 472 -21.47 6.41 27.85
C VAL A 472 -20.32 6.62 28.83
N GLY A 473 -19.53 7.68 28.69
CA GLY A 473 -18.45 8.01 29.63
C GLY A 473 -18.93 8.17 31.07
N GLU A 474 -20.11 8.77 31.26
CA GLU A 474 -20.71 9.00 32.59
C GLU A 474 -21.40 7.74 33.16
N ASN A 475 -21.90 6.85 32.30
CA ASN A 475 -22.77 5.73 32.70
C ASN A 475 -22.17 4.34 32.46
N ALA A 476 -20.92 4.23 31.97
CA ALA A 476 -20.28 2.95 31.67
C ALA A 476 -20.35 1.95 32.84
N ALA A 477 -20.09 2.42 34.07
CA ALA A 477 -20.14 1.59 35.27
C ALA A 477 -21.53 1.01 35.55
N GLU A 478 -22.61 1.74 35.24
CA GLU A 478 -23.99 1.26 35.41
C GLU A 478 -24.34 0.13 34.43
N LEU A 479 -23.65 0.09 33.28
CA LEU A 479 -23.79 -0.98 32.30
C LEU A 479 -22.97 -2.23 32.67
N GLY A 480 -22.17 -2.17 33.74
CA GLY A 480 -21.14 -3.16 34.08
C GLY A 480 -19.81 -2.92 33.36
N GLY A 481 -19.67 -1.78 32.68
CA GLY A 481 -18.49 -1.42 31.92
C GLY A 481 -17.41 -0.70 32.72
N ASP A 482 -16.18 -0.64 32.19
CA ASP A 482 -15.07 0.16 32.74
C ASP A 482 -14.98 1.51 31.99
N PRO A 483 -15.16 2.65 32.68
CA PRO A 483 -15.09 3.96 32.06
C PRO A 483 -13.70 4.33 31.52
N ASN A 484 -12.64 3.59 31.89
CA ASN A 484 -11.28 3.82 31.38
C ASN A 484 -10.94 2.92 30.18
N ARG A 485 -11.88 2.07 29.75
CA ARG A 485 -11.69 1.11 28.64
C ARG A 485 -12.80 1.31 27.61
N ILE A 486 -12.91 2.55 27.13
CA ILE A 486 -13.89 2.96 26.12
C ILE A 486 -13.19 3.04 24.76
N ALA A 487 -13.80 2.47 23.73
CA ALA A 487 -13.40 2.66 22.34
C ALA A 487 -14.56 3.19 21.50
N VAL A 488 -14.24 3.77 20.36
CA VAL A 488 -15.23 4.14 19.33
C VAL A 488 -15.04 3.24 18.11
N ALA A 489 -16.14 2.88 17.46
CA ALA A 489 -16.12 2.08 16.25
C ALA A 489 -17.20 2.53 15.27
N GLY A 490 -16.97 2.32 13.99
CA GLY A 490 -18.01 2.56 12.99
C GLY A 490 -17.56 2.24 11.57
N ASP A 491 -18.52 2.11 10.68
CA ASP A 491 -18.29 1.82 9.27
C ASP A 491 -18.75 2.97 8.36
N SER A 492 -18.02 3.25 7.27
CA SER A 492 -18.34 4.32 6.31
C SER A 492 -18.56 5.68 7.00
N ALA A 493 -19.75 6.27 6.88
CA ALA A 493 -20.19 7.45 7.62
C ALA A 493 -20.08 7.31 9.15
N GLY A 494 -20.33 6.12 9.70
CA GLY A 494 -20.11 5.83 11.12
C GLY A 494 -18.62 5.82 11.48
N GLY A 495 -17.76 5.39 10.56
CA GLY A 495 -16.31 5.50 10.69
C GLY A 495 -15.82 6.95 10.71
N ASN A 496 -16.44 7.82 9.91
CA ASN A 496 -16.24 9.27 10.02
C ASN A 496 -16.60 9.79 11.42
N ILE A 497 -17.82 9.49 11.88
CA ILE A 497 -18.31 9.92 13.19
C ILE A 497 -17.37 9.44 14.30
N ALA A 498 -16.96 8.17 14.28
CA ALA A 498 -16.03 7.60 15.24
C ALA A 498 -14.70 8.38 15.27
N ALA A 499 -14.11 8.69 14.10
CA ALA A 499 -12.90 9.50 14.02
C ALA A 499 -13.11 10.92 14.59
N VAL A 500 -14.23 11.58 14.25
CA VAL A 500 -14.59 12.91 14.80
C VAL A 500 -14.76 12.86 16.32
N MET A 501 -15.33 11.78 16.86
CA MET A 501 -15.48 11.63 18.32
C MET A 501 -14.14 11.58 19.03
N THR A 502 -13.10 11.04 18.41
CA THR A 502 -11.75 11.05 19.00
C THR A 502 -11.19 12.47 19.15
N LEU A 503 -11.42 13.31 18.14
CA LEU A 503 -11.05 14.73 18.17
C LEU A 503 -11.82 15.46 19.26
N LEU A 504 -13.15 15.32 19.28
CA LEU A 504 -14.00 16.00 20.27
C LEU A 504 -13.69 15.55 21.70
N ALA A 505 -13.45 14.26 21.92
CA ALA A 505 -13.06 13.73 23.22
C ALA A 505 -11.78 14.38 23.74
N ARG A 506 -10.73 14.43 22.91
CA ARG A 506 -9.45 15.07 23.25
C ARG A 506 -9.59 16.58 23.44
N ASP A 507 -10.29 17.27 22.54
CA ASP A 507 -10.26 18.73 22.45
C ASP A 507 -11.23 19.41 23.42
N THR A 508 -12.28 18.71 23.86
CA THR A 508 -13.35 19.29 24.69
C THR A 508 -13.50 18.64 26.07
N GLY A 509 -12.63 17.69 26.42
CA GLY A 509 -12.64 17.01 27.72
C GLY A 509 -13.74 15.95 27.84
N GLY A 510 -13.88 15.10 26.82
CA GLY A 510 -14.74 13.91 26.83
C GLY A 510 -14.13 12.72 27.58
N PRO A 511 -14.77 11.54 27.48
CA PRO A 511 -14.18 10.31 28.01
C PRO A 511 -12.85 9.99 27.32
N GLU A 512 -11.89 9.44 28.07
CA GLU A 512 -10.66 8.92 27.49
C GLU A 512 -10.97 7.70 26.62
N LEU A 513 -10.47 7.73 25.39
CA LEU A 513 -10.65 6.65 24.44
C LEU A 513 -9.37 5.81 24.35
N ALA A 514 -9.52 4.50 24.43
CA ALA A 514 -8.42 3.54 24.33
C ALA A 514 -8.13 3.14 22.87
N PHE A 515 -9.12 3.21 21.98
CA PHE A 515 -8.99 2.76 20.59
C PHE A 515 -10.06 3.37 19.66
N GLN A 516 -9.74 3.45 18.36
CA GLN A 516 -10.71 3.73 17.30
C GLN A 516 -10.68 2.62 16.22
N LEU A 517 -11.81 1.94 15.99
CA LEU A 517 -11.96 0.92 14.95
C LEU A 517 -12.78 1.46 13.79
N LEU A 518 -12.14 1.71 12.65
CA LEU A 518 -12.74 2.39 11.51
C LEU A 518 -12.82 1.46 10.30
N TRP A 519 -14.01 1.20 9.78
CA TRP A 519 -14.21 0.46 8.54
C TRP A 519 -14.46 1.44 7.40
N TYR A 520 -13.58 1.48 6.41
CA TYR A 520 -13.61 2.30 5.19
C TYR A 520 -14.17 3.71 5.44
N PRO A 521 -13.53 4.49 6.34
CA PRO A 521 -14.11 5.73 6.83
C PRO A 521 -14.01 6.85 5.78
N SER A 522 -15.05 7.66 5.64
CA SER A 522 -14.98 8.90 4.83
C SER A 522 -14.39 10.00 5.69
N VAL A 523 -13.17 10.47 5.45
CA VAL A 523 -12.45 11.34 6.41
C VAL A 523 -11.74 12.53 5.79
N THR A 524 -11.64 12.55 4.45
CA THR A 524 -10.86 13.57 3.73
C THR A 524 -11.73 14.68 3.14
N GLY A 525 -12.92 14.32 2.64
CA GLY A 525 -13.71 15.22 1.80
C GLY A 525 -13.08 15.51 0.44
N ASP A 526 -11.99 14.84 0.07
CA ASP A 526 -11.27 15.05 -1.19
C ASP A 526 -11.69 14.03 -2.25
N LEU A 527 -12.66 14.41 -3.07
CA LEU A 527 -13.16 13.58 -4.17
C LEU A 527 -12.16 13.44 -5.33
N SER A 528 -10.99 14.09 -5.26
CA SER A 528 -9.93 14.00 -6.26
C SER A 528 -8.94 12.85 -6.01
N LEU A 529 -9.04 12.16 -4.86
CA LEU A 529 -8.18 11.02 -4.57
C LEU A 529 -8.32 9.92 -5.64
N PRO A 530 -7.23 9.21 -6.01
CA PRO A 530 -7.22 8.27 -7.13
C PRO A 530 -8.33 7.21 -7.07
N SER A 531 -8.62 6.66 -5.89
CA SER A 531 -9.67 5.66 -5.68
C SER A 531 -11.06 6.11 -6.14
N PHE A 532 -11.41 7.40 -6.09
CA PHE A 532 -12.70 7.88 -6.61
C PHE A 532 -12.82 7.78 -8.13
N THR A 533 -11.69 7.84 -8.84
CA THR A 533 -11.66 7.62 -10.30
C THR A 533 -11.57 6.13 -10.62
N GLU A 534 -10.71 5.39 -9.92
CA GLU A 534 -10.53 3.95 -10.10
C GLU A 534 -11.80 3.14 -9.79
N ASN A 535 -12.61 3.63 -8.84
CA ASN A 535 -13.81 2.97 -8.32
C ASN A 535 -15.11 3.71 -8.63
N ALA A 536 -15.11 4.55 -9.68
CA ALA A 536 -16.27 5.35 -10.05
C ALA A 536 -17.55 4.53 -10.31
N ASN A 537 -17.42 3.25 -10.65
CA ASN A 537 -18.53 2.31 -10.91
C ASN A 537 -18.59 1.19 -9.86
N ALA A 538 -18.16 1.43 -8.61
CA ALA A 538 -18.20 0.43 -7.56
C ALA A 538 -19.64 -0.04 -7.28
N PRO A 539 -19.86 -1.32 -6.96
CA PRO A 539 -21.20 -1.93 -6.94
C PRO A 539 -22.10 -1.49 -5.78
N ILE A 540 -21.58 -0.71 -4.81
CA ILE A 540 -22.35 -0.20 -3.66
C ILE A 540 -22.26 1.33 -3.61
N LEU A 541 -21.04 1.85 -3.64
CA LEU A 541 -20.75 3.28 -3.51
C LEU A 541 -20.19 3.80 -4.83
N ASP A 542 -21.02 3.89 -5.86
CA ASP A 542 -20.61 4.56 -7.12
C ASP A 542 -20.71 6.09 -7.00
N ARG A 543 -20.34 6.78 -8.08
CA ARG A 543 -20.40 8.25 -8.11
C ARG A 543 -21.81 8.80 -7.87
N ASP A 544 -22.84 8.18 -8.44
CA ASP A 544 -24.21 8.67 -8.30
C ASP A 544 -24.72 8.53 -6.86
N VAL A 545 -24.32 7.45 -6.18
CA VAL A 545 -24.60 7.23 -4.75
C VAL A 545 -23.87 8.25 -3.89
N ILE A 546 -22.58 8.52 -4.16
CA ILE A 546 -21.79 9.54 -3.44
C ILE A 546 -22.44 10.92 -3.58
N ASP A 547 -22.79 11.33 -4.81
CA ASP A 547 -23.41 12.61 -5.09
C ASP A 547 -24.77 12.75 -4.36
N ALA A 548 -25.55 11.67 -4.28
CA ALA A 548 -26.80 11.64 -3.52
C ALA A 548 -26.57 11.87 -2.03
N PHE A 549 -25.62 11.15 -1.42
CA PHE A 549 -25.30 11.32 0.00
C PHE A 549 -24.82 12.73 0.33
N LEU A 550 -23.90 13.27 -0.46
CA LEU A 550 -23.37 14.62 -0.22
C LEU A 550 -24.48 15.66 -0.39
N GLY A 551 -25.34 15.49 -1.40
CA GLY A 551 -26.51 16.36 -1.61
C GLY A 551 -27.53 16.34 -0.46
N TRP A 552 -27.69 15.21 0.23
CA TRP A 552 -28.57 15.11 1.41
C TRP A 552 -27.89 15.61 2.68
N TYR A 553 -26.63 15.24 2.91
CA TYR A 553 -25.94 15.44 4.17
C TYR A 553 -25.41 16.86 4.35
N VAL A 554 -24.86 17.45 3.29
CA VAL A 554 -24.20 18.77 3.34
C VAL A 554 -24.74 19.75 2.28
N PRO A 555 -26.06 19.98 2.19
CA PRO A 555 -26.66 20.78 1.10
C PRO A 555 -26.22 22.26 1.06
N GLY A 556 -25.54 22.74 2.11
CA GLY A 556 -25.01 24.11 2.21
C GLY A 556 -23.49 24.23 2.19
N ILE A 557 -22.76 23.12 1.98
CA ILE A 557 -21.30 23.11 1.89
C ILE A 557 -20.92 22.63 0.49
N ASP A 558 -20.13 23.42 -0.21
CA ASP A 558 -19.55 22.99 -1.48
C ASP A 558 -18.34 22.10 -1.19
N ILE A 559 -18.51 20.79 -1.37
CA ILE A 559 -17.46 19.79 -1.17
C ILE A 559 -16.41 19.81 -2.31
N THR A 560 -16.66 20.56 -3.38
CA THR A 560 -15.71 20.72 -4.50
C THR A 560 -14.76 21.90 -4.32
N ASP A 561 -15.01 22.76 -3.34
CA ASP A 561 -14.03 23.74 -2.87
C ASP A 561 -12.83 23.04 -2.21
N ASP A 562 -11.78 23.81 -1.90
CA ASP A 562 -10.54 23.28 -1.30
C ASP A 562 -10.84 22.39 -0.08
N PRO A 563 -10.57 21.05 -0.16
CA PRO A 563 -10.90 20.11 0.90
C PRO A 563 -10.25 20.48 2.24
N ALA A 564 -9.11 21.17 2.23
CA ALA A 564 -8.40 21.62 3.44
C ALA A 564 -9.17 22.71 4.22
N THR A 565 -10.20 23.31 3.63
CA THR A 565 -11.04 24.34 4.28
C THR A 565 -12.27 23.76 4.99
N LEU A 566 -12.56 22.48 4.78
CA LEU A 566 -13.71 21.82 5.38
C LEU A 566 -13.53 21.65 6.90
N PRO A 567 -14.61 21.78 7.71
CA PRO A 567 -14.51 21.66 9.16
C PRO A 567 -13.96 20.31 9.62
N ALA A 568 -13.13 20.28 10.67
CA ALA A 568 -12.61 19.03 11.25
C ALA A 568 -13.71 18.09 11.79
N THR A 569 -14.89 18.62 12.12
CA THR A 569 -16.08 17.84 12.52
C THR A 569 -16.82 17.20 11.35
N LEU A 570 -16.42 17.50 10.11
CA LEU A 570 -16.87 16.86 8.88
C LEU A 570 -15.73 16.02 8.27
N CYS A 571 -14.53 16.59 8.19
CA CYS A 571 -13.33 15.96 7.63
C CYS A 571 -12.25 15.94 8.73
N PRO A 572 -12.18 14.90 9.59
CA PRO A 572 -11.29 14.87 10.75
C PRO A 572 -9.81 15.02 10.41
N ILE A 573 -9.42 14.71 9.17
CA ILE A 573 -8.07 14.96 8.66
C ILE A 573 -7.63 16.43 8.77
N ASN A 574 -8.58 17.37 8.74
CA ASN A 574 -8.33 18.81 8.75
C ASN A 574 -8.15 19.38 10.16
N ALA A 575 -8.15 18.53 11.20
CA ALA A 575 -7.80 18.96 12.54
C ALA A 575 -6.40 19.57 12.55
N ALA A 576 -6.23 20.69 13.26
CA ALA A 576 -4.95 21.38 13.36
C ALA A 576 -3.86 20.51 14.02
N ASP A 577 -4.27 19.53 14.83
CA ASP A 577 -3.40 18.55 15.48
C ASP A 577 -4.11 17.20 15.57
N LEU A 578 -3.41 16.13 15.19
CA LEU A 578 -3.84 14.73 15.33
C LEU A 578 -3.07 13.99 16.43
N SER A 579 -2.12 14.65 17.10
CA SER A 579 -1.37 14.04 18.20
C SER A 579 -2.28 13.75 19.40
N GLY A 580 -1.93 12.71 20.16
CA GLY A 580 -2.68 12.31 21.36
C GLY A 580 -4.05 11.68 21.11
N LEU A 581 -4.40 11.38 19.85
CA LEU A 581 -5.58 10.55 19.54
C LEU A 581 -5.35 9.08 19.90
N PRO A 582 -6.41 8.30 20.18
CA PRO A 582 -6.28 6.88 20.45
C PRO A 582 -5.70 6.11 19.26
N PRO A 583 -4.96 5.01 19.50
CA PRO A 583 -4.54 4.09 18.44
C PRO A 583 -5.71 3.63 17.57
N ALA A 584 -5.44 3.39 16.29
CA ALA A 584 -6.45 3.08 15.30
C ALA A 584 -6.23 1.74 14.60
N PHE A 585 -7.33 1.05 14.28
CA PHE A 585 -7.37 0.08 13.18
C PHE A 585 -8.28 0.63 12.09
N ILE A 586 -7.80 0.63 10.85
CA ILE A 586 -8.49 1.17 9.67
C ILE A 586 -8.57 0.06 8.64
N GLY A 587 -9.77 -0.50 8.43
CA GLY A 587 -10.01 -1.53 7.41
C GLY A 587 -10.57 -0.92 6.13
N THR A 588 -9.82 -0.88 5.03
CA THR A 588 -10.28 -0.39 3.72
C THR A 588 -10.61 -1.54 2.78
N ALA A 589 -11.24 -1.23 1.65
CA ALA A 589 -11.54 -2.21 0.61
C ALA A 589 -10.94 -1.77 -0.73
N GLU A 590 -10.37 -2.71 -1.48
CA GLU A 590 -9.73 -2.39 -2.75
C GLU A 590 -10.74 -1.84 -3.77
N HIS A 591 -11.98 -2.33 -3.77
CA HIS A 591 -13.09 -1.92 -4.66
C HIS A 591 -14.03 -0.91 -4.02
N ASP A 592 -13.45 0.13 -3.44
CA ASP A 592 -14.14 1.21 -2.74
C ASP A 592 -13.55 2.58 -3.10
N PRO A 593 -14.35 3.59 -3.48
CA PRO A 593 -13.87 4.96 -3.63
C PRO A 593 -13.23 5.54 -2.36
N LEU A 594 -13.62 5.11 -1.16
CA LEU A 594 -13.04 5.55 0.11
C LEU A 594 -11.74 4.81 0.49
N ARG A 595 -11.18 3.97 -0.39
CA ARG A 595 -9.91 3.27 -0.15
C ARG A 595 -8.81 4.24 0.26
N ASP A 596 -8.63 5.32 -0.51
CA ASP A 596 -7.54 6.26 -0.28
C ASP A 596 -7.85 7.22 0.89
N ASP A 597 -9.13 7.43 1.25
CA ASP A 597 -9.51 8.19 2.46
C ASP A 597 -8.93 7.55 3.72
N GLY A 598 -9.20 6.25 3.91
CA GLY A 598 -8.70 5.51 5.07
C GLY A 598 -7.18 5.45 5.10
N ALA A 599 -6.55 5.22 3.94
CA ALA A 599 -5.09 5.19 3.82
C ALA A 599 -4.45 6.54 4.19
N ARG A 600 -5.05 7.65 3.71
CA ARG A 600 -4.56 9.00 3.99
C ARG A 600 -4.68 9.36 5.48
N TYR A 601 -5.76 8.96 6.14
CA TYR A 601 -5.91 9.20 7.57
C TYR A 601 -4.92 8.37 8.40
N ALA A 602 -4.68 7.11 8.03
CA ALA A 602 -3.65 6.28 8.66
C ALA A 602 -2.25 6.94 8.56
N GLU A 603 -1.90 7.48 7.39
CA GLU A 603 -0.64 8.21 7.17
C GLU A 603 -0.50 9.39 8.13
N LEU A 604 -1.55 10.20 8.28
CA LEU A 604 -1.50 11.41 9.09
C LEU A 604 -1.54 11.14 10.60
N LEU A 605 -2.27 10.11 11.04
CA LEU A 605 -2.17 9.60 12.40
C LEU A 605 -0.73 9.15 12.70
N GLY A 606 -0.11 8.38 11.79
CA GLY A 606 1.28 7.95 11.91
C GLY A 606 2.26 9.11 11.95
N ALA A 607 2.07 10.13 11.11
CA ALA A 607 2.88 11.35 11.11
C ALA A 607 2.77 12.15 12.42
N ALA A 608 1.60 12.11 13.06
CA ALA A 608 1.35 12.72 14.37
C ALA A 608 1.80 11.84 15.56
N GLY A 609 2.38 10.67 15.31
CA GLY A 609 2.87 9.74 16.33
C GLY A 609 1.77 8.87 16.96
N VAL A 610 0.58 8.80 16.36
CA VAL A 610 -0.51 7.93 16.80
C VAL A 610 -0.38 6.57 16.08
N PRO A 611 -0.33 5.44 16.81
CA PRO A 611 -0.28 4.13 16.17
C PRO A 611 -1.54 3.86 15.33
N ALA A 612 -1.39 3.56 14.05
CA ALA A 612 -2.49 3.23 13.15
C ALA A 612 -2.16 1.98 12.33
N GLU A 613 -3.00 0.96 12.45
CA GLU A 613 -2.96 -0.25 11.61
C GLU A 613 -3.93 -0.06 10.43
N LEU A 614 -3.42 -0.22 9.20
CA LEU A 614 -4.22 -0.15 7.98
C LEU A 614 -4.29 -1.56 7.37
N SER A 615 -5.50 -2.07 7.13
CA SER A 615 -5.76 -3.34 6.45
C SER A 615 -6.58 -3.08 5.20
N ASN A 616 -5.97 -3.13 4.01
CA ASN A 616 -6.68 -2.98 2.75
C ASN A 616 -7.08 -4.33 2.18
N GLU A 617 -8.39 -4.56 2.05
CA GLU A 617 -8.94 -5.86 1.68
C GLU A 617 -9.03 -6.04 0.15
N PRO A 618 -8.23 -6.93 -0.45
CA PRO A 618 -7.95 -6.94 -1.89
C PRO A 618 -9.14 -7.27 -2.80
N SER A 619 -10.08 -8.08 -2.30
CA SER A 619 -11.25 -8.55 -3.06
C SER A 619 -12.58 -8.00 -2.53
N MET A 620 -12.52 -7.07 -1.57
CA MET A 620 -13.72 -6.50 -0.94
C MET A 620 -14.18 -5.21 -1.62
N VAL A 621 -15.45 -4.86 -1.38
CA VAL A 621 -16.08 -3.60 -1.80
C VAL A 621 -16.47 -2.76 -0.58
N HIS A 622 -16.89 -1.52 -0.81
CA HIS A 622 -17.52 -0.68 0.23
C HIS A 622 -18.61 -1.44 0.98
N GLY A 623 -18.65 -1.36 2.30
CA GLY A 623 -19.70 -2.01 3.09
C GLY A 623 -19.43 -3.47 3.48
N TYR A 624 -18.25 -4.04 3.18
CA TYR A 624 -18.01 -5.49 3.30
C TYR A 624 -18.31 -6.09 4.69
N VAL A 625 -18.16 -5.35 5.78
CA VAL A 625 -18.41 -5.87 7.14
C VAL A 625 -19.88 -6.30 7.35
N ASN A 626 -20.80 -5.71 6.59
CA ASN A 626 -22.22 -6.08 6.61
C ASN A 626 -22.48 -7.47 6.00
N PHE A 627 -21.51 -8.01 5.25
CA PHE A 627 -21.58 -9.32 4.61
C PHE A 627 -20.81 -10.42 5.37
N ALA A 628 -20.22 -10.10 6.53
CA ALA A 628 -19.38 -11.02 7.30
C ALA A 628 -20.09 -12.32 7.73
N LEU A 629 -21.43 -12.34 7.83
CA LEU A 629 -22.17 -13.57 8.16
C LEU A 629 -22.25 -14.58 7.01
N VAL A 630 -22.02 -14.14 5.77
CA VAL A 630 -22.26 -14.96 4.56
C VAL A 630 -21.08 -14.98 3.59
N VAL A 631 -20.15 -14.03 3.68
CA VAL A 631 -18.92 -13.97 2.90
C VAL A 631 -17.73 -14.26 3.82
N PRO A 632 -17.09 -15.45 3.71
CA PRO A 632 -15.98 -15.83 4.59
C PRO A 632 -14.81 -14.84 4.58
N ALA A 633 -14.44 -14.30 3.42
CA ALA A 633 -13.36 -13.33 3.30
C ALA A 633 -13.68 -12.00 4.03
N ALA A 634 -14.93 -11.54 3.97
CA ALA A 634 -15.40 -10.40 4.76
C ALA A 634 -15.38 -10.69 6.26
N ALA A 635 -15.72 -11.92 6.67
CA ALA A 635 -15.65 -12.36 8.06
C ALA A 635 -14.21 -12.33 8.58
N GLU A 636 -13.26 -12.85 7.79
CA GLU A 636 -11.84 -12.85 8.13
C GLU A 636 -11.29 -11.43 8.30
N ALA A 637 -11.58 -10.54 7.35
CA ALA A 637 -11.24 -9.13 7.42
C ALA A 637 -11.82 -8.44 8.66
N THR A 638 -13.12 -8.65 8.92
CA THR A 638 -13.80 -8.11 10.10
C THR A 638 -13.15 -8.63 11.40
N ASN A 639 -12.82 -9.92 11.46
CA ASN A 639 -12.21 -10.52 12.63
C ASN A 639 -10.81 -9.97 12.95
N ARG A 640 -10.02 -9.54 11.95
CA ARG A 640 -8.73 -8.87 12.19
C ARG A 640 -8.91 -7.57 12.97
N GLY A 641 -9.81 -6.69 12.53
CA GLY A 641 -10.08 -5.44 13.24
C GLY A 641 -10.71 -5.65 14.62
N LEU A 642 -11.60 -6.65 14.77
CA LEU A 642 -12.16 -7.02 16.07
C LEU A 642 -11.10 -7.57 17.03
N ALA A 643 -10.12 -8.33 16.54
CA ALA A 643 -9.00 -8.81 17.34
C ALA A 643 -8.09 -7.65 17.79
N ALA A 644 -7.83 -6.67 16.92
CA ALA A 644 -7.09 -5.46 17.27
C ALA A 644 -7.83 -4.64 18.35
N LEU A 645 -9.14 -4.45 18.18
CA LEU A 645 -10.01 -3.78 19.15
C LEU A 645 -10.00 -4.50 20.50
N ARG A 646 -10.16 -5.83 20.51
CA ARG A 646 -10.07 -6.64 21.73
C ARG A 646 -8.71 -6.47 22.41
N LYS A 647 -7.63 -6.57 21.66
CA LYS A 647 -6.26 -6.44 22.18
C LYS A 647 -6.07 -5.09 22.87
N ALA A 648 -6.49 -3.99 22.24
CA ALA A 648 -6.37 -2.65 22.79
C ALA A 648 -7.24 -2.45 24.03
N LEU A 649 -8.45 -3.02 24.05
CA LEU A 649 -9.35 -2.88 25.17
C LEU A 649 -8.94 -3.75 26.36
N HIS A 650 -8.26 -4.87 26.18
CA HIS A 650 -7.91 -5.83 27.26
C HIS A 650 -6.42 -5.87 27.63
N SER A 651 -5.62 -4.93 27.12
CA SER A 651 -4.19 -4.79 27.45
C SER A 651 -3.91 -4.11 28.78
#